data_AF-A0A5C1AK03-F1
#
_entry.id   AF-A0A5C1AK03-F1
#
_cell.length_a   1.000
_cell.length_b   1.000
_cell.length_c   1.000
_cell.angle_alpha   90.00
_cell.angle_beta   90.00
_cell.angle_gamma   90.00
#
_symmetry.space_group_name_H-M   'P 1'
#
loop_
_entity.id
_entity.type
_entity.pdbx_description
1 polymer ?
#
loop_
_entity_poly.entity_id
_entity_poly.type
_entity_poly.pdbx_seq_one_letter_code
_entity_poly.pdbx_strand_id
1 'polypeptide(L)'
;MNDPLRARVHYRYSIPSAGCAVLRSVLSAFLLVTSGTIADAQPRKPAELFPPATLAYAEIDDPAALADAVAAMVKGSALEDGLKLIHDRRDANKDPRLFNGQPALSFLATVTSPEFFAEFRKFRGAAVGWTGFTKSYEPKFVGVVLFGDSTAAGLIAKTFLANEATFRRVDTLDGVPIFQSRASPSVTYDPNSGKPIVPEPAKATEGPQELTYAYLPGLFVIGSNKEAVADVLARHREKPLESFATSEGYKSLTDLRKPGVTFCVRLRELVTVADKAKKSNKDVLDPTLLAYLKLVLSGTAAPTLAGQFTVGAEGLALTITITRDATRPSPLLDMLDGGLAPTVLDVCPSDLAAVCTLALPKVQRASACLRLADAVAQADGEVGKLPSDWLAEFEQKTKRPIRDQLLSSVRAISLLLPPKQELPPKVEVIPLIALHFESEANAEDAAAAIPALIAALRDAVPSRPSTETVSGVKVSSVADVGGPLHFARSQTTIILGRDRNRVAVCSAGTGKNLATEFAGRKVLVPDASTAAYAAILPLGMALSDQWGNGKLLNRFVPRSSGPELLIDNLPPNVLNQQPLYTDQELAAAFGPLPPLTGRVTKLEGKVALEVRLDFRSTSVQKVIDAMIPVVEKWGTAASPANGRFYLDR
;
A
#
# COMPACT_ATOMS: atom_id res chain seq x y z
N MET A 1 63.75 -11.93 -23.32
CA MET A 1 64.43 -12.49 -22.14
C MET A 1 64.30 -11.50 -21.00
N ASN A 2 64.01 -12.01 -19.81
CA ASN A 2 63.93 -11.36 -18.49
C ASN A 2 62.61 -10.65 -18.13
N ASP A 3 61.64 -11.49 -17.82
CA ASP A 3 60.61 -11.30 -16.80
C ASP A 3 61.25 -11.32 -15.39
N PRO A 4 60.82 -10.46 -14.46
CA PRO A 4 60.74 -10.86 -13.08
C PRO A 4 59.38 -10.55 -12.44
N LEU A 5 58.67 -11.62 -12.11
CA LEU A 5 58.05 -11.89 -10.80
C LEU A 5 57.11 -10.80 -10.24
N ARG A 6 55.83 -10.86 -10.63
CA ARG A 6 54.72 -10.47 -9.74
C ARG A 6 54.09 -11.71 -9.13
N ALA A 7 54.64 -12.15 -7.99
CA ALA A 7 53.97 -13.08 -7.09
C ALA A 7 52.71 -12.40 -6.52
N ARG A 8 51.54 -12.74 -7.05
CA ARG A 8 50.26 -12.46 -6.39
C ARG A 8 50.07 -13.49 -5.29
N VAL A 9 50.36 -13.09 -4.06
CA VAL A 9 50.01 -13.91 -2.89
C VAL A 9 48.51 -13.80 -2.66
N HIS A 10 47.78 -14.88 -2.94
CA HIS A 10 46.38 -15.02 -2.54
C HIS A 10 46.34 -15.44 -1.07
N TYR A 11 46.12 -14.49 -0.16
CA TYR A 11 45.78 -14.81 1.22
C TYR A 11 44.28 -15.06 1.32
N ARG A 12 43.91 -16.32 1.55
CA ARG A 12 42.61 -16.68 2.15
C ARG A 12 42.67 -16.30 3.62
N TYR A 13 41.80 -15.40 4.05
CA TYR A 13 41.46 -15.27 5.47
C TYR A 13 40.28 -16.20 5.75
N SER A 14 40.56 -17.30 6.45
CA SER A 14 39.58 -17.95 7.32
C SER A 14 39.57 -17.19 8.64
N ILE A 15 38.46 -16.56 8.99
CA ILE A 15 38.27 -16.01 10.34
C ILE A 15 38.12 -17.20 11.30
N PRO A 16 38.85 -17.25 12.43
CA PRO A 16 38.67 -18.27 13.45
C PRO A 16 37.28 -18.19 14.07
N SER A 17 36.70 -19.36 14.30
CA SER A 17 35.45 -19.65 15.00
C SER A 17 35.12 -18.69 16.15
N ALA A 18 33.95 -18.05 16.05
CA ALA A 18 33.25 -17.21 17.05
C ALA A 18 32.81 -17.97 18.33
N GLY A 19 33.49 -19.07 18.69
CA GLY A 19 33.08 -20.02 19.73
C GLY A 19 33.46 -19.69 21.18
N CYS A 20 34.05 -18.53 21.48
CA CYS A 20 34.53 -18.22 22.85
C CYS A 20 34.13 -16.84 23.43
N ALA A 21 33.32 -16.04 22.72
CA ALA A 21 32.78 -14.79 23.27
C ALA A 21 31.42 -14.99 23.99
N VAL A 22 30.71 -16.07 23.65
CA VAL A 22 29.35 -16.39 24.15
C VAL A 22 29.35 -16.74 25.65
N LEU A 23 30.45 -17.24 26.20
CA LEU A 23 30.52 -17.69 27.60
C LEU A 23 30.87 -16.58 28.62
N ARG A 24 31.33 -15.40 28.18
CA ARG A 24 31.68 -14.27 29.08
C ARG A 24 30.58 -13.20 29.17
N SER A 25 29.66 -13.11 28.21
CA SER A 25 28.51 -12.18 28.26
C SER A 25 27.33 -12.73 29.08
N VAL A 26 27.26 -14.05 29.25
CA VAL A 26 26.28 -14.74 30.12
C VAL A 26 26.49 -14.40 31.61
N LEU A 27 27.68 -13.91 31.99
CA LEU A 27 27.98 -13.49 33.37
C LEU A 27 27.64 -12.03 33.67
N SER A 28 27.32 -11.20 32.66
CA SER A 28 26.82 -9.83 32.84
C SER A 28 25.29 -9.77 32.95
N ALA A 29 24.61 -10.88 32.62
CA ALA A 29 23.17 -11.08 32.84
C ALA A 29 22.81 -11.27 34.33
N PHE A 30 23.80 -11.37 35.22
CA PHE A 30 23.60 -11.49 36.68
C PHE A 30 23.55 -10.14 37.44
N LEU A 31 23.56 -9.01 36.72
CA LEU A 31 23.38 -7.65 37.28
C LEU A 31 21.97 -7.08 37.02
N LEU A 32 20.97 -7.96 36.88
CA LEU A 32 19.54 -7.64 36.75
C LEU A 32 18.79 -7.84 38.09
N VAL A 33 19.38 -7.38 39.19
CA VAL A 33 18.67 -7.12 40.46
C VAL A 33 19.03 -5.72 40.95
N THR A 34 18.65 -4.71 40.17
CA THR A 34 18.26 -3.39 40.67
C THR A 34 17.18 -2.85 39.74
N SER A 35 15.95 -3.32 39.99
CA SER A 35 14.72 -2.67 39.56
C SER A 35 14.70 -1.28 40.21
N GLY A 36 15.37 -0.32 39.59
CA GLY A 36 15.04 1.08 39.80
C GLY A 36 13.62 1.24 39.31
N THR A 37 12.67 1.33 40.23
CA THR A 37 11.31 1.78 39.98
C THR A 37 11.40 3.20 39.43
N ILE A 38 11.58 3.34 38.12
CA ILE A 38 11.33 4.61 37.45
C ILE A 38 9.85 4.87 37.69
N ALA A 39 9.59 5.95 38.42
CA ALA A 39 8.28 6.36 38.87
C ALA A 39 7.23 6.20 37.76
N ASP A 40 6.11 5.62 38.18
CA ASP A 40 4.90 5.28 37.45
C ASP A 40 4.32 6.47 36.67
N ALA A 41 4.99 6.85 35.58
CA ALA A 41 4.43 7.76 34.60
C ALA A 41 3.27 7.03 33.95
N GLN A 42 2.06 7.58 34.11
CA GLN A 42 0.82 6.99 33.59
C GLN A 42 1.02 6.46 32.16
N PRO A 43 0.37 5.33 31.81
CA PRO A 43 0.50 4.74 30.50
C PRO A 43 0.06 5.74 29.42
N ARG A 44 1.05 6.38 28.78
CA ARG A 44 0.85 7.29 27.66
C ARG A 44 0.44 6.48 26.44
N LYS A 45 -0.59 6.95 25.73
CA LYS A 45 -0.89 6.44 24.38
C LYS A 45 0.17 6.96 23.40
N PRO A 46 0.56 6.19 22.36
CA PRO A 46 1.45 6.68 21.31
C PRO A 46 1.07 8.06 20.78
N ALA A 47 -0.22 8.34 20.55
CA ALA A 47 -0.71 9.61 20.03
C ALA A 47 -0.43 10.84 20.92
N GLU A 48 -0.21 10.65 22.22
CA GLU A 48 0.14 11.74 23.15
C GLU A 48 1.56 12.25 22.92
N LEU A 49 2.40 11.45 22.26
CA LEU A 49 3.78 11.80 21.93
C LEU A 49 3.91 12.59 20.64
N PHE A 50 2.83 12.72 19.86
CA PHE A 50 2.85 13.44 18.59
C PHE A 50 2.34 14.87 18.76
N PRO A 51 2.87 15.82 17.97
CA PRO A 51 2.36 17.18 17.97
C PRO A 51 0.93 17.25 17.42
N PRO A 52 0.12 18.22 17.85
CA PRO A 52 -1.28 18.35 17.41
C PRO A 52 -1.38 18.67 15.91
N ALA A 53 -0.32 19.24 15.33
CA ALA A 53 -0.20 19.55 13.91
C ALA A 53 0.17 18.34 13.02
N THR A 54 0.23 17.12 13.57
CA THR A 54 0.50 15.90 12.80
C THR A 54 -0.49 15.75 11.64
N LEU A 55 0.05 15.67 10.42
CA LEU A 55 -0.69 15.68 9.15
C LEU A 55 -1.26 14.32 8.79
N ALA A 56 -0.49 13.27 9.03
CA ALA A 56 -0.91 11.88 8.85
C ALA A 56 -0.37 11.05 10.01
N TYR A 57 -1.12 10.06 10.46
CA TYR A 57 -0.84 9.28 11.66
C TYR A 57 -1.35 7.85 11.48
N ALA A 58 -0.60 6.86 11.92
CA ALA A 58 -1.04 5.47 12.00
C ALA A 58 -0.56 4.82 13.30
N GLU A 59 -1.40 3.99 13.92
CA GLU A 59 -1.17 3.43 15.25
C GLU A 59 -1.72 2.00 15.38
N ILE A 60 -0.95 1.17 16.09
CA ILE A 60 -1.37 -0.09 16.69
C ILE A 60 -1.70 0.19 18.16
N ASP A 61 -2.99 0.30 18.47
CA ASP A 61 -3.51 0.67 19.80
C ASP A 61 -3.69 -0.54 20.72
N ASP A 62 -3.92 -1.73 20.15
CA ASP A 62 -4.01 -3.01 20.87
C ASP A 62 -3.07 -4.05 20.23
N PRO A 63 -1.76 -4.01 20.57
CA PRO A 63 -0.79 -4.98 20.07
C PRO A 63 -1.15 -6.42 20.42
N ALA A 64 -1.83 -6.65 21.55
CA ALA A 64 -2.15 -7.99 22.01
C ALA A 64 -3.21 -8.65 21.12
N ALA A 65 -4.31 -7.95 20.87
CA ALA A 65 -5.35 -8.45 19.98
C ALA A 65 -4.87 -8.58 18.53
N LEU A 66 -3.98 -7.70 18.07
CA LEU A 66 -3.33 -7.86 16.76
C LEU A 66 -2.44 -9.11 16.72
N ALA A 67 -1.62 -9.37 17.76
CA ALA A 67 -0.82 -10.59 17.86
C ALA A 67 -1.71 -11.85 17.81
N ASP A 68 -2.84 -11.85 18.52
CA ASP A 68 -3.77 -12.98 18.51
C ASP A 68 -4.39 -13.21 17.12
N ALA A 69 -4.78 -12.13 16.43
CA ALA A 69 -5.31 -12.22 15.08
C ALA A 69 -4.27 -12.74 14.07
N VAL A 70 -3.04 -12.24 14.12
CA VAL A 70 -1.95 -12.70 13.24
C VAL A 70 -1.54 -14.14 13.57
N ALA A 71 -1.45 -14.50 14.85
CA ALA A 71 -1.17 -15.87 15.28
C ALA A 71 -2.26 -16.84 14.78
N ALA A 72 -3.53 -16.44 14.80
CA ALA A 72 -4.63 -17.23 14.24
C ALA A 72 -4.49 -17.43 12.72
N MET A 73 -4.00 -16.41 11.99
CA MET A 73 -3.73 -16.53 10.55
C MET A 73 -2.54 -17.45 10.24
N VAL A 74 -1.48 -17.39 11.06
CA VAL A 74 -0.25 -18.18 10.88
C VAL A 74 -0.45 -19.64 11.28
N LYS A 75 -1.41 -19.92 12.17
CA LYS A 75 -1.70 -21.28 12.65
C LYS A 75 -1.98 -22.24 11.49
N GLY A 76 -1.28 -23.36 11.48
CA GLY A 76 -1.32 -24.39 10.44
C GLY A 76 -0.38 -24.13 9.27
N SER A 77 0.09 -22.88 9.05
CA SER A 77 0.98 -22.53 7.94
C SER A 77 2.43 -22.97 8.17
N ALA A 78 3.25 -22.93 7.12
CA ALA A 78 4.68 -23.22 7.26
C ALA A 78 5.43 -22.20 8.15
N LEU A 79 4.85 -21.01 8.40
CA LEU A 79 5.40 -20.02 9.33
C LEU A 79 5.15 -20.36 10.81
N GLU A 80 4.23 -21.27 11.13
CA GLU A 80 3.99 -21.69 12.52
C GLU A 80 5.25 -22.34 13.12
N ASP A 81 5.99 -23.11 12.32
CA ASP A 81 7.33 -23.62 12.64
C ASP A 81 8.37 -22.99 11.73
N GLY A 82 8.55 -21.68 11.90
CA GLY A 82 9.47 -20.88 11.10
C GLY A 82 10.91 -21.42 11.11
N LEU A 83 11.37 -22.04 12.21
CA LEU A 83 12.71 -22.62 12.29
C LEU A 83 12.82 -23.85 11.37
N LYS A 84 11.88 -24.79 11.46
CA LYS A 84 11.82 -25.94 10.56
C LYS A 84 11.73 -25.48 9.10
N LEU A 85 10.91 -24.48 8.80
CA LEU A 85 10.81 -23.92 7.45
C LEU A 85 12.16 -23.42 6.92
N ILE A 86 12.90 -22.62 7.71
CA ILE A 86 14.21 -22.11 7.30
C ILE A 86 15.19 -23.26 7.07
N HIS A 87 15.21 -24.25 7.96
CA HIS A 87 16.11 -25.40 7.87
C HIS A 87 15.78 -26.30 6.66
N ASP A 88 14.50 -26.65 6.47
CA ASP A 88 14.05 -27.43 5.32
C ASP A 88 14.40 -26.72 4.01
N ARG A 89 14.22 -25.39 3.95
CA ARG A 89 14.61 -24.57 2.80
C ARG A 89 16.12 -24.57 2.60
N ARG A 90 16.90 -24.41 3.67
CA ARG A 90 18.36 -24.45 3.60
C ARG A 90 18.87 -25.79 3.12
N ASP A 91 18.27 -26.88 3.56
CA ASP A 91 18.71 -28.24 3.23
C ASP A 91 18.25 -28.63 1.81
N ALA A 92 17.10 -28.13 1.35
CA ALA A 92 16.61 -28.30 -0.02
C ALA A 92 17.39 -27.44 -1.04
N ASN A 93 17.82 -26.24 -0.66
CA ASN A 93 18.50 -25.30 -1.55
C ASN A 93 19.98 -25.68 -1.73
N LYS A 94 20.33 -26.16 -2.92
CA LYS A 94 21.71 -26.45 -3.32
C LYS A 94 22.44 -25.24 -3.90
N ASP A 95 21.72 -24.16 -4.25
CA ASP A 95 22.30 -22.94 -4.80
C ASP A 95 22.70 -21.96 -3.67
N PRO A 96 24.00 -21.65 -3.52
CA PRO A 96 24.46 -20.70 -2.51
C PRO A 96 23.84 -19.30 -2.59
N ARG A 97 23.33 -18.89 -3.76
CA ARG A 97 22.70 -17.58 -3.96
C ARG A 97 21.38 -17.46 -3.22
N LEU A 98 20.63 -18.55 -3.10
CA LEU A 98 19.35 -18.59 -2.40
C LEU A 98 19.53 -18.44 -0.87
N PHE A 99 20.73 -18.68 -0.34
CA PHE A 99 21.04 -18.38 1.06
C PHE A 99 20.97 -16.87 1.37
N ASN A 100 21.08 -15.99 0.38
CA ASN A 100 20.92 -14.54 0.58
C ASN A 100 19.47 -14.13 0.86
N GLY A 101 18.48 -14.94 0.47
CA GLY A 101 17.08 -14.75 0.82
C GLY A 101 16.72 -15.19 2.24
N GLN A 102 17.58 -16.01 2.86
CA GLN A 102 17.31 -16.59 4.17
C GLN A 102 17.20 -15.58 5.31
N PRO A 103 17.95 -14.47 5.35
CA PRO A 103 17.75 -13.46 6.39
C PRO A 103 16.34 -12.86 6.37
N ALA A 104 15.77 -12.60 5.19
CA ALA A 104 14.40 -12.08 5.08
C ALA A 104 13.37 -13.13 5.54
N LEU A 105 13.55 -14.39 5.14
CA LEU A 105 12.70 -15.48 5.60
C LEU A 105 12.85 -15.75 7.11
N SER A 106 14.08 -15.65 7.63
CA SER A 106 14.37 -15.82 9.06
C SER A 106 13.75 -14.70 9.88
N PHE A 107 13.78 -13.47 9.37
CA PHE A 107 13.08 -12.36 9.97
C PHE A 107 11.57 -12.60 9.98
N LEU A 108 10.98 -13.00 8.85
CA LEU A 108 9.56 -13.31 8.76
C LEU A 108 9.14 -14.42 9.75
N ALA A 109 9.90 -15.51 9.79
CA ALA A 109 9.72 -16.60 10.74
C ALA A 109 9.84 -16.13 12.20
N THR A 110 10.78 -15.23 12.49
CA THR A 110 10.94 -14.67 13.84
C THR A 110 9.75 -13.80 14.23
N VAL A 111 9.28 -12.90 13.36
CA VAL A 111 8.14 -12.01 13.68
C VAL A 111 6.79 -12.71 13.68
N THR A 112 6.74 -13.94 13.19
CA THR A 112 5.55 -14.80 13.23
C THR A 112 5.65 -15.91 14.28
N SER A 113 6.71 -15.91 15.10
CA SER A 113 6.91 -16.92 16.12
C SER A 113 6.01 -16.69 17.36
N PRO A 114 5.64 -17.75 18.09
CA PRO A 114 4.90 -17.63 19.35
C PRO A 114 5.61 -16.74 20.38
N GLU A 115 6.95 -16.82 20.45
CA GLU A 115 7.77 -16.01 21.36
C GLU A 115 7.72 -14.52 21.00
N PHE A 116 7.81 -14.19 19.71
CA PHE A 116 7.65 -12.81 19.28
C PHE A 116 6.26 -12.28 19.60
N PHE A 117 5.20 -13.05 19.33
CA PHE A 117 3.85 -12.63 19.71
C PHE A 117 3.69 -12.49 21.23
N ALA A 118 4.33 -13.34 22.04
CA ALA A 118 4.30 -13.23 23.49
C ALA A 118 4.96 -11.93 23.98
N GLU A 119 6.04 -11.49 23.34
CA GLU A 119 6.66 -10.19 23.63
C GLU A 119 5.85 -9.01 23.05
N PHE A 120 5.32 -9.14 21.85
CA PHE A 120 4.52 -8.09 21.19
C PHE A 120 3.23 -7.79 21.96
N ARG A 121 2.58 -8.79 22.57
CA ARG A 121 1.43 -8.61 23.48
C ARG A 121 1.74 -7.70 24.67
N LYS A 122 3.01 -7.58 25.06
CA LYS A 122 3.44 -6.72 26.18
C LYS A 122 3.67 -5.27 25.75
N PHE A 123 3.64 -4.98 24.45
CA PHE A 123 3.80 -3.62 23.94
C PHE A 123 2.56 -2.81 24.31
N ARG A 124 2.76 -1.54 24.65
CA ARG A 124 1.65 -0.61 24.88
C ARG A 124 1.09 -0.03 23.58
N GLY A 125 1.90 -0.01 22.53
CA GLY A 125 1.49 0.48 21.22
C GLY A 125 2.69 0.87 20.36
N ALA A 126 2.42 1.07 19.08
CA ALA A 126 3.38 1.62 18.14
C ALA A 126 2.66 2.57 17.20
N ALA A 127 3.31 3.68 16.85
CA ALA A 127 2.73 4.64 15.93
C ALA A 127 3.77 5.29 15.04
N VAL A 128 3.33 5.74 13.87
CA VAL A 128 4.10 6.57 12.94
C VAL A 128 3.27 7.80 12.58
N GLY A 129 3.95 8.92 12.38
CA GLY A 129 3.27 10.17 12.04
C GLY A 129 4.12 11.06 11.15
N TRP A 130 3.46 11.67 10.17
CA TRP A 130 3.96 12.77 9.38
C TRP A 130 3.68 14.06 10.14
N THR A 131 4.69 14.59 10.83
CA THR A 131 4.52 15.71 11.76
C THR A 131 4.63 17.08 11.11
N GLY A 132 5.14 17.15 9.88
CA GLY A 132 5.22 18.39 9.11
C GLY A 132 6.26 18.34 8.02
N PHE A 133 6.88 19.48 7.72
CA PHE A 133 7.90 19.63 6.70
C PHE A 133 9.06 20.47 7.24
N THR A 134 10.27 20.29 6.72
CA THR A 134 11.40 21.20 6.98
C THR A 134 11.24 22.51 6.22
N LYS A 135 12.13 23.47 6.51
CA LYS A 135 12.25 24.72 5.75
C LYS A 135 12.54 24.45 4.26
N SER A 136 13.18 23.33 3.95
CA SER A 136 13.45 22.87 2.58
C SER A 136 12.29 22.10 1.95
N TYR A 137 11.14 22.03 2.61
CA TYR A 137 9.97 21.24 2.21
C TYR A 137 10.19 19.73 2.15
N GLU A 138 11.14 19.20 2.90
CA GLU A 138 11.28 17.75 3.05
C GLU A 138 10.33 17.26 4.14
N PRO A 139 9.67 16.12 3.98
CA PRO A 139 8.71 15.63 4.95
C PRO A 139 9.40 15.23 6.27
N LYS A 140 8.78 15.61 7.39
CA LYS A 140 9.19 15.22 8.74
C LYS A 140 8.34 14.05 9.20
N PHE A 141 8.96 12.90 9.43
CA PHE A 141 8.29 11.72 9.98
C PHE A 141 8.89 11.35 11.33
N VAL A 142 8.06 10.78 12.19
CA VAL A 142 8.50 10.16 13.44
C VAL A 142 7.70 8.88 13.70
N GLY A 143 8.40 7.86 14.18
CA GLY A 143 7.87 6.60 14.65
C GLY A 143 8.23 6.41 16.12
N VAL A 144 7.29 5.88 16.89
CA VAL A 144 7.46 5.56 18.30
C VAL A 144 6.97 4.15 18.56
N VAL A 145 7.72 3.43 19.38
CA VAL A 145 7.34 2.12 19.91
C VAL A 145 7.40 2.19 21.43
N LEU A 146 6.26 1.94 22.07
CA LEU A 146 6.13 1.85 23.51
C LEU A 146 6.18 0.39 23.92
N PHE A 147 7.32 -0.03 24.48
CA PHE A 147 7.57 -1.45 24.78
C PHE A 147 6.74 -2.00 25.93
N GLY A 148 6.09 -1.14 26.71
CA GLY A 148 5.30 -1.58 27.87
C GLY A 148 6.14 -2.41 28.82
N ASP A 149 5.73 -3.67 29.00
CA ASP A 149 6.38 -4.61 29.91
C ASP A 149 7.37 -5.56 29.17
N SER A 150 7.61 -5.36 27.87
CA SER A 150 8.57 -6.16 27.09
C SER A 150 10.02 -5.78 27.43
N THR A 151 10.67 -6.61 28.22
CA THR A 151 12.11 -6.50 28.49
C THR A 151 12.96 -6.90 27.28
N ALA A 152 12.49 -7.89 26.49
CA ALA A 152 13.21 -8.37 25.32
C ALA A 152 13.32 -7.28 24.25
N ALA A 153 12.24 -6.54 23.98
CA ALA A 153 12.26 -5.45 23.00
C ALA A 153 13.21 -4.32 23.41
N GLY A 154 13.22 -3.97 24.70
CA GLY A 154 14.17 -2.99 25.23
C GLY A 154 15.63 -3.43 25.08
N LEU A 155 15.93 -4.72 25.29
CA LEU A 155 17.25 -5.28 25.05
C LEU A 155 17.62 -5.24 23.57
N ILE A 156 16.73 -5.70 22.69
CA ILE A 156 16.93 -5.70 21.23
C ILE A 156 17.22 -4.29 20.73
N ALA A 157 16.45 -3.28 21.15
CA ALA A 157 16.66 -1.89 20.75
C ALA A 157 18.06 -1.37 21.16
N LYS A 158 18.51 -1.68 22.39
CA LYS A 158 19.86 -1.33 22.85
C LYS A 158 20.93 -2.04 22.04
N THR A 159 20.78 -3.35 21.83
CA THR A 159 21.71 -4.18 21.05
C THR A 159 21.80 -3.70 19.60
N PHE A 160 20.68 -3.31 19.00
CA PHE A 160 20.61 -2.74 17.66
C PHE A 160 21.40 -1.44 17.57
N LEU A 161 21.15 -0.49 18.46
CA LEU A 161 21.87 0.79 18.47
C LEU A 161 23.36 0.66 18.81
N ALA A 162 23.75 -0.36 19.59
CA ALA A 162 25.13 -0.56 20.03
C ALA A 162 26.00 -1.36 19.05
N ASN A 163 25.44 -2.33 18.34
CA ASN A 163 26.22 -3.26 17.50
C ASN A 163 26.20 -2.95 16.02
N GLU A 164 25.21 -2.19 15.55
CA GLU A 164 25.11 -1.87 14.12
C GLU A 164 26.21 -0.86 13.74
N ALA A 165 27.14 -1.30 12.88
CA ALA A 165 28.36 -0.56 12.56
C ALA A 165 28.10 0.78 11.86
N THR A 166 26.89 0.97 11.32
CA THR A 166 26.44 2.18 10.64
C THR A 166 25.88 3.23 11.60
N PHE A 167 25.53 2.89 12.86
CA PHE A 167 25.05 3.91 13.80
C PHE A 167 26.18 4.73 14.41
N ARG A 168 25.98 6.04 14.40
CA ARG A 168 26.87 7.00 15.06
C ARG A 168 26.07 7.88 15.98
N ARG A 169 26.55 8.07 17.21
CA ARG A 169 26.01 9.08 18.11
C ARG A 169 26.36 10.46 17.55
N VAL A 170 25.34 11.23 17.20
CA VAL A 170 25.48 12.58 16.63
C VAL A 170 25.21 13.68 17.65
N ASP A 171 24.40 13.39 18.67
CA ASP A 171 24.03 14.37 19.69
C ASP A 171 23.61 13.71 21.01
N THR A 172 23.26 14.55 21.99
CA THR A 172 22.65 14.15 23.26
C THR A 172 21.56 15.14 23.63
N LEU A 173 20.32 14.69 23.74
CA LEU A 173 19.18 15.52 24.11
C LEU A 173 18.74 15.19 25.53
N ASP A 174 19.02 16.10 26.47
CA ASP A 174 18.83 15.95 27.92
C ASP A 174 19.28 14.59 28.46
N GLY A 175 20.53 14.24 28.13
CA GLY A 175 21.15 12.99 28.55
C GLY A 175 20.78 11.75 27.72
N VAL A 176 19.86 11.83 26.76
CA VAL A 176 19.53 10.73 25.85
C VAL A 176 20.43 10.79 24.61
N PRO A 177 21.24 9.74 24.34
CA PRO A 177 22.05 9.68 23.13
C PRO A 177 21.18 9.62 21.88
N ILE A 178 21.51 10.45 20.90
CA ILE A 178 20.85 10.47 19.59
C ILE A 178 21.78 9.84 18.56
N PHE A 179 21.29 8.85 17.84
CA PHE A 179 22.04 8.11 16.83
C PHE A 179 21.53 8.44 15.43
N GLN A 180 22.40 8.43 14.43
CA GLN A 180 22.00 8.47 13.01
C GLN A 180 22.62 7.31 12.24
N SER A 181 21.89 6.80 11.24
CA SER A 181 22.39 5.79 10.31
C SER A 181 23.35 6.45 9.31
N ARG A 182 24.62 6.06 9.35
CA ARG A 182 25.66 6.58 8.46
C ARG A 182 26.45 5.46 7.82
N ALA A 183 26.91 5.72 6.59
CA ALA A 183 27.91 4.86 5.98
C ALA A 183 29.08 4.68 6.97
N SER A 184 29.47 3.43 7.20
CA SER A 184 30.67 3.15 7.98
C SER A 184 31.84 3.90 7.32
N PRO A 185 32.71 4.56 8.12
CA PRO A 185 33.86 5.26 7.57
C PRO A 185 34.64 4.28 6.70
N SER A 186 35.03 4.71 5.50
CA SER A 186 35.87 3.90 4.63
C SER A 186 37.17 3.63 5.37
N VAL A 187 37.47 2.35 5.62
CA VAL A 187 38.75 1.94 6.18
C VAL A 187 39.79 2.16 5.10
N THR A 188 40.49 3.27 5.18
CA THR A 188 41.66 3.54 4.34
C THR A 188 42.83 2.76 4.91
N TYR A 189 43.64 2.14 4.05
CA TYR A 189 44.85 1.45 4.46
C TYR A 189 46.06 2.28 4.09
N ASP A 190 47.05 2.35 4.98
CA ASP A 190 48.33 2.96 4.69
C ASP A 190 49.02 2.17 3.56
N PRO A 191 49.34 2.80 2.42
CA PRO A 191 49.90 2.12 1.27
C PRO A 191 51.28 1.50 1.56
N ASN A 192 52.01 2.00 2.56
CA ASN A 192 53.35 1.53 2.89
C ASN A 192 53.34 0.40 3.93
N SER A 193 52.48 0.50 4.95
CA SER A 193 52.44 -0.48 6.03
C SER A 193 51.34 -1.54 5.88
N GLY A 194 50.37 -1.32 4.98
CA GLY A 194 49.19 -2.16 4.81
C GLY A 194 48.26 -2.18 6.04
N LYS A 195 48.51 -1.34 7.05
CA LYS A 195 47.68 -1.25 8.26
C LYS A 195 46.49 -0.32 8.03
N PRO A 196 45.33 -0.60 8.65
CA PRO A 196 44.20 0.31 8.60
C PRO A 196 44.58 1.63 9.26
N ILE A 197 44.45 2.73 8.52
CA ILE A 197 44.47 4.08 9.07
C ILE A 197 43.11 4.25 9.73
N VAL A 198 43.08 4.26 11.06
CA VAL A 198 41.89 4.64 11.81
C VAL A 198 41.89 6.16 11.88
N PRO A 199 41.12 6.89 11.05
CA PRO A 199 41.02 8.33 11.22
C PRO A 199 40.51 8.61 12.63
N GLU A 200 41.08 9.60 13.31
CA GLU A 200 40.53 10.09 14.55
C GLU A 200 39.05 10.45 14.29
N PRO A 201 38.09 9.86 15.02
CA PRO A 201 36.69 9.97 14.66
C PRO A 201 36.27 11.43 14.85
N ALA A 202 36.20 12.18 13.76
CA ALA A 202 35.58 13.49 13.76
C ALA A 202 34.20 13.36 14.40
N LYS A 203 33.87 14.26 15.33
CA LYS A 203 32.55 14.27 15.98
C LYS A 203 31.50 14.26 14.87
N ALA A 204 30.68 13.22 14.82
CA ALA A 204 29.67 13.09 13.79
C ALA A 204 28.72 14.30 13.88
N THR A 205 28.75 15.17 12.88
CA THR A 205 27.86 16.34 12.78
C THR A 205 26.54 15.90 12.20
N GLU A 206 25.41 16.36 12.74
CA GLU A 206 24.08 16.04 12.25
C GLU A 206 23.94 16.17 10.72
N GLY A 207 23.39 15.14 10.09
CA GLY A 207 23.20 15.05 8.64
C GLY A 207 21.80 15.51 8.26
N PRO A 208 21.61 16.14 7.08
CA PRO A 208 20.28 16.53 6.62
C PRO A 208 19.45 15.27 6.33
N GLN A 209 18.31 15.13 7.01
CA GLN A 209 17.33 14.05 6.77
C GLN A 209 17.85 12.62 6.94
N GLU A 210 18.86 12.41 7.78
CA GLU A 210 19.26 11.05 8.13
C GLU A 210 18.31 10.46 9.19
N LEU A 211 17.93 9.20 9.00
CA LEU A 211 17.16 8.46 10.00
C LEU A 211 17.87 8.55 11.34
N THR A 212 17.16 9.13 12.29
CA THR A 212 17.64 9.50 13.61
C THR A 212 16.91 8.64 14.65
N TYR A 213 17.65 8.10 15.61
CA TYR A 213 17.17 7.14 16.57
C TYR A 213 17.44 7.60 17.99
N ALA A 214 16.51 7.33 18.89
CA ALA A 214 16.70 7.52 20.32
C ALA A 214 16.06 6.36 21.08
N TYR A 215 16.65 6.03 22.22
CA TYR A 215 16.14 5.00 23.11
C TYR A 215 16.10 5.51 24.54
N LEU A 216 14.97 5.26 25.19
CA LEU A 216 14.73 5.41 26.62
C LEU A 216 14.14 4.09 27.15
N PRO A 217 14.28 3.76 28.45
CA PRO A 217 13.57 2.63 29.02
C PRO A 217 12.06 2.71 28.72
N GLY A 218 11.54 1.72 27.99
CA GLY A 218 10.13 1.65 27.58
C GLY A 218 9.75 2.41 26.30
N LEU A 219 10.65 3.19 25.69
CA LEU A 219 10.39 3.98 24.48
C LEU A 219 11.53 3.89 23.47
N PHE A 220 11.19 3.55 22.23
CA PHE A 220 12.09 3.67 21.08
C PHE A 220 11.51 4.67 20.09
N VAL A 221 12.34 5.61 19.63
CA VAL A 221 11.95 6.68 18.71
C VAL A 221 12.82 6.61 17.46
N ILE A 222 12.18 6.72 16.29
CA ILE A 222 12.84 6.84 14.99
C ILE A 222 12.28 8.09 14.32
N GLY A 223 13.09 9.01 13.84
CA GLY A 223 12.63 10.21 13.15
C GLY A 223 13.43 10.49 11.90
N SER A 224 12.89 11.30 11.00
CA SER A 224 13.61 11.70 9.79
C SER A 224 14.76 12.67 10.07
N ASN A 225 14.79 13.31 11.24
CA ASN A 225 15.88 14.16 11.71
C ASN A 225 15.84 14.31 13.25
N LYS A 226 16.82 15.02 13.81
CA LYS A 226 16.90 15.27 15.26
C LYS A 226 15.74 16.06 15.80
N GLU A 227 15.24 17.07 15.07
CA GLU A 227 14.13 17.91 15.50
C GLU A 227 12.85 17.09 15.73
N ALA A 228 12.54 16.15 14.82
CA ALA A 228 11.40 15.25 14.93
C ALA A 228 11.51 14.32 16.14
N VAL A 229 12.71 13.80 16.44
CA VAL A 229 12.96 12.97 17.62
C VAL A 229 12.91 13.81 18.91
N ALA A 230 13.43 15.04 18.88
CA ALA A 230 13.47 15.93 20.03
C ALA A 230 12.07 16.28 20.54
N ASP A 231 11.12 16.59 19.65
CA ASP A 231 9.73 16.90 20.02
C ASP A 231 9.06 15.73 20.75
N VAL A 232 9.25 14.50 20.27
CA VAL A 232 8.76 13.28 20.93
C VAL A 232 9.39 13.08 22.31
N LEU A 233 10.72 13.25 22.42
CA LEU A 233 11.43 13.08 23.70
C LEU A 233 11.01 14.14 24.72
N ALA A 234 10.84 15.40 24.30
CA ALA A 234 10.35 16.48 25.14
C ALA A 234 8.94 16.15 25.65
N ARG A 235 8.04 15.77 24.74
CA ARG A 235 6.67 15.34 25.07
C ARG A 235 6.67 14.20 26.06
N HIS A 236 7.47 13.16 25.85
CA HIS A 236 7.54 11.99 26.74
C HIS A 236 7.97 12.33 28.18
N ARG A 237 8.81 13.37 28.38
CA ARG A 237 9.28 13.78 29.70
C ARG A 237 8.35 14.79 30.39
N GLU A 238 7.79 15.72 29.63
CA GLU A 238 7.03 16.86 30.19
C GLU A 238 5.55 16.51 30.50
N LYS A 239 4.94 17.29 31.41
CA LYS A 239 3.48 17.31 31.70
C LYS A 239 2.72 17.90 30.49
N PRO A 240 1.39 17.69 30.35
CA PRO A 240 0.76 17.53 29.05
C PRO A 240 0.88 18.77 28.17
N LEU A 241 1.75 18.69 27.17
CA LEU A 241 1.69 19.54 25.99
C LEU A 241 0.45 19.14 25.18
N GLU A 242 -0.15 20.10 24.46
CA GLU A 242 -1.18 19.76 23.46
C GLU A 242 -0.63 18.69 22.53
N SER A 243 -1.38 17.61 22.32
CA SER A 243 -0.91 16.44 21.56
C SER A 243 -1.86 16.09 20.43
N PHE A 244 -1.44 15.20 19.55
CA PHE A 244 -2.32 14.68 18.51
C PHE A 244 -3.55 13.98 19.09
N ALA A 245 -3.42 13.35 20.26
CA ALA A 245 -4.51 12.66 20.95
C ALA A 245 -5.73 13.56 21.24
N THR A 246 -5.55 14.88 21.37
CA THR A 246 -6.65 15.83 21.61
C THR A 246 -7.24 16.44 20.33
N SER A 247 -6.64 16.17 19.18
CA SER A 247 -7.06 16.73 17.89
C SER A 247 -8.40 16.14 17.40
N GLU A 248 -9.13 16.91 16.59
CA GLU A 248 -10.37 16.44 15.96
C GLU A 248 -10.12 15.22 15.05
N GLY A 249 -8.99 15.19 14.35
CA GLY A 249 -8.56 14.04 13.54
C GLY A 249 -8.45 12.76 14.38
N TYR A 250 -7.83 12.83 15.56
CA TYR A 250 -7.71 11.65 16.43
C TYR A 250 -9.04 11.21 17.04
N LYS A 251 -9.93 12.16 17.39
CA LYS A 251 -11.30 11.84 17.86
C LYS A 251 -12.11 11.07 16.81
N SER A 252 -11.84 11.28 15.52
CA SER A 252 -12.49 10.48 14.47
C SER A 252 -12.02 9.02 14.44
N LEU A 253 -10.83 8.71 14.99
CA LEU A 253 -10.31 7.34 15.11
C LEU A 253 -10.92 6.57 16.26
N THR A 254 -11.32 7.23 17.36
CA THR A 254 -11.88 6.52 18.52
C THR A 254 -13.14 5.72 18.16
N ASP A 255 -13.94 6.19 17.21
CA ASP A 255 -15.13 5.49 16.71
C ASP A 255 -14.78 4.23 15.89
N LEU A 256 -13.56 4.17 15.34
CA LEU A 256 -13.08 3.10 14.47
C LEU A 256 -12.17 2.10 15.19
N ARG A 257 -11.95 2.23 16.51
CA ARG A 257 -11.03 1.35 17.23
C ARG A 257 -11.57 -0.08 17.32
N LYS A 258 -10.84 -0.97 16.67
CA LYS A 258 -10.90 -2.44 16.77
C LYS A 258 -9.44 -2.95 16.70
N PRO A 259 -9.18 -4.22 17.00
CA PRO A 259 -7.86 -4.82 16.80
C PRO A 259 -7.35 -4.61 15.36
N GLY A 260 -6.16 -4.03 15.21
CA GLY A 260 -5.61 -3.66 13.91
C GLY A 260 -4.72 -2.43 13.93
N VAL A 261 -4.50 -1.86 12.74
CA VAL A 261 -3.82 -0.58 12.52
C VAL A 261 -4.87 0.48 12.22
N THR A 262 -4.97 1.50 13.06
CA THR A 262 -5.81 2.68 12.79
C THR A 262 -4.97 3.79 12.18
N PHE A 263 -5.54 4.62 11.30
CA PHE A 263 -4.81 5.74 10.69
C PHE A 263 -5.71 6.94 10.44
N CYS A 264 -5.16 8.15 10.54
CA CYS A 264 -5.83 9.41 10.24
C CYS A 264 -4.95 10.28 9.36
N VAL A 265 -5.57 10.98 8.42
CA VAL A 265 -4.96 12.00 7.56
C VAL A 265 -5.80 13.28 7.67
N ARG A 266 -5.14 14.37 8.05
CA ARG A 266 -5.67 15.73 8.04
C ARG A 266 -5.54 16.31 6.63
N LEU A 267 -6.45 15.89 5.76
CA LEU A 267 -6.40 16.14 4.32
C LEU A 267 -6.34 17.64 3.98
N ARG A 268 -7.09 18.48 4.69
CA ARG A 268 -7.11 19.92 4.45
C ARG A 268 -5.72 20.53 4.64
N GLU A 269 -5.09 20.23 5.76
CA GLU A 269 -3.76 20.71 6.12
C GLU A 269 -2.70 20.11 5.19
N LEU A 270 -2.79 18.81 4.88
CA LEU A 270 -1.87 18.16 3.95
C LEU A 270 -1.90 18.82 2.57
N VAL A 271 -3.09 19.03 1.99
CA VAL A 271 -3.26 19.70 0.69
C VAL A 271 -2.72 21.13 0.75
N THR A 272 -2.99 21.86 1.83
CA THR A 272 -2.51 23.24 2.01
C THR A 272 -0.98 23.31 2.03
N VAL A 273 -0.32 22.41 2.75
CA VAL A 273 1.14 22.39 2.83
C VAL A 273 1.77 21.92 1.52
N ALA A 274 1.20 20.89 0.89
CA ALA A 274 1.65 20.40 -0.42
C ALA A 274 1.53 21.46 -1.52
N ASP A 275 0.43 22.22 -1.53
CA ASP A 275 0.25 23.35 -2.44
C ASP A 275 1.30 24.45 -2.23
N LYS A 276 1.60 24.77 -0.96
CA LYS A 276 2.63 25.76 -0.62
C LYS A 276 4.01 25.29 -1.08
N ALA A 277 4.31 24.00 -0.95
CA ALA A 277 5.54 23.40 -1.41
C ALA A 277 5.65 23.44 -2.94
N LYS A 278 4.59 23.03 -3.66
CA LYS A 278 4.52 23.08 -5.14
C LYS A 278 4.74 24.50 -5.67
N LYS A 279 4.11 25.51 -5.04
CA LYS A 279 4.32 26.94 -5.37
C LYS A 279 5.76 27.42 -5.15
N SER A 280 6.52 26.72 -4.32
CA SER A 280 7.94 27.00 -4.07
C SER A 280 8.88 26.19 -4.98
N ASN A 281 8.36 25.59 -6.07
CA ASN A 281 9.06 24.66 -6.95
C ASN A 281 9.68 23.47 -6.20
N LYS A 282 8.97 22.98 -5.18
CA LYS A 282 9.34 21.79 -4.42
C LYS A 282 8.23 20.75 -4.58
N ASP A 283 8.53 19.67 -5.28
CA ASP A 283 7.61 18.56 -5.45
C ASP A 283 7.71 17.66 -4.20
N VAL A 284 6.72 17.76 -3.32
CA VAL A 284 6.65 16.90 -2.12
C VAL A 284 5.54 15.87 -2.19
N LEU A 285 4.51 16.16 -2.98
CA LEU A 285 3.53 15.19 -3.41
C LEU A 285 3.55 15.11 -4.92
N ASP A 286 3.17 13.93 -5.41
CA ASP A 286 2.89 13.74 -6.82
C ASP A 286 1.87 14.80 -7.31
N PRO A 287 2.14 15.52 -8.41
CA PRO A 287 1.26 16.57 -8.90
C PRO A 287 -0.15 16.08 -9.23
N THR A 288 -0.27 14.86 -9.77
CA THR A 288 -1.57 14.23 -10.07
C THR A 288 -2.31 13.97 -8.77
N LEU A 289 -1.69 13.30 -7.78
CA LEU A 289 -2.30 13.08 -6.47
C LEU A 289 -2.84 14.37 -5.84
N LEU A 290 -2.01 15.43 -5.84
CA LEU A 290 -2.40 16.71 -5.30
C LEU A 290 -3.60 17.30 -6.07
N ALA A 291 -3.67 17.12 -7.39
CA ALA A 291 -4.81 17.56 -8.19
C ALA A 291 -6.08 16.77 -7.84
N TYR A 292 -6.00 15.45 -7.69
CA TYR A 292 -7.15 14.63 -7.24
C TYR A 292 -7.64 15.03 -5.85
N LEU A 293 -6.75 15.24 -4.89
CA LEU A 293 -7.12 15.70 -3.55
C LEU A 293 -7.79 17.08 -3.55
N LYS A 294 -7.44 17.95 -4.51
CA LYS A 294 -7.99 19.31 -4.62
C LYS A 294 -9.28 19.38 -5.41
N LEU A 295 -9.33 18.73 -6.57
CA LEU A 295 -10.41 18.90 -7.54
C LEU A 295 -11.49 17.83 -7.35
N VAL A 296 -11.09 16.58 -7.14
CA VAL A 296 -12.01 15.45 -7.03
C VAL A 296 -12.56 15.33 -5.60
N LEU A 297 -11.66 15.25 -4.61
CA LEU A 297 -12.07 15.11 -3.21
C LEU A 297 -12.40 16.47 -2.56
N SER A 298 -11.73 17.55 -2.95
CA SER A 298 -11.75 18.84 -2.29
C SER A 298 -11.35 18.75 -0.82
N GLY A 299 -10.05 18.92 -0.50
CA GLY A 299 -9.55 18.89 0.88
C GLY A 299 -10.26 19.85 1.85
N THR A 300 -11.00 20.85 1.35
CA THR A 300 -11.87 21.70 2.20
C THR A 300 -13.18 21.03 2.59
N ALA A 301 -13.78 20.24 1.69
CA ALA A 301 -14.99 19.47 1.93
C ALA A 301 -14.73 18.14 2.65
N ALA A 302 -13.51 17.62 2.57
CA ALA A 302 -13.04 16.42 3.25
C ALA A 302 -11.91 16.78 4.25
N PRO A 303 -12.19 17.41 5.40
CA PRO A 303 -11.14 17.86 6.32
C PRO A 303 -10.28 16.71 6.86
N THR A 304 -10.88 15.55 7.13
CA THR A 304 -10.21 14.39 7.71
C THR A 304 -10.59 13.11 6.98
N LEU A 305 -9.61 12.25 6.82
CA LEU A 305 -9.76 10.86 6.39
C LEU A 305 -9.21 9.99 7.50
N ALA A 306 -10.07 9.18 8.09
CA ALA A 306 -9.71 8.18 9.09
C ALA A 306 -9.86 6.80 8.48
N GLY A 307 -9.21 5.81 9.06
CA GLY A 307 -9.37 4.45 8.62
C GLY A 307 -8.76 3.45 9.57
N GLN A 308 -8.99 2.20 9.25
CA GLN A 308 -8.58 1.07 10.03
C GLN A 308 -8.33 -0.12 9.10
N PHE A 309 -7.17 -0.72 9.25
CA PHE A 309 -6.84 -2.03 8.73
C PHE A 309 -6.97 -3.06 9.87
N THR A 310 -7.99 -3.90 9.78
CA THR A 310 -8.24 -5.00 10.72
C THR A 310 -7.74 -6.30 10.15
N VAL A 311 -7.16 -7.10 11.03
CA VAL A 311 -6.74 -8.47 10.76
C VAL A 311 -7.63 -9.37 11.61
N GLY A 312 -8.27 -10.36 10.99
CA GLY A 312 -9.11 -11.32 11.70
C GLY A 312 -8.97 -12.72 11.11
N ALA A 313 -9.48 -13.72 11.85
CA ALA A 313 -9.47 -15.11 11.39
C ALA A 313 -10.20 -15.30 10.05
N GLU A 314 -11.24 -14.50 9.81
CA GLU A 314 -12.07 -14.57 8.61
C GLU A 314 -11.53 -13.75 7.44
N GLY A 315 -10.52 -12.90 7.61
CA GLY A 315 -10.20 -11.92 6.57
C GLY A 315 -9.28 -10.77 6.96
N LEU A 316 -8.93 -9.99 5.94
CA LEU A 316 -8.43 -8.63 6.09
C LEU A 316 -9.56 -7.66 5.77
N ALA A 317 -9.70 -6.58 6.54
CA ALA A 317 -10.64 -5.53 6.19
C ALA A 317 -10.03 -4.14 6.40
N LEU A 318 -10.14 -3.31 5.37
CA LEU A 318 -9.78 -1.89 5.37
C LEU A 318 -11.07 -1.07 5.40
N THR A 319 -11.31 -0.38 6.50
CA THR A 319 -12.37 0.63 6.60
C THR A 319 -11.75 2.01 6.48
N ILE A 320 -12.26 2.85 5.60
CA ILE A 320 -11.88 4.26 5.43
C ILE A 320 -13.13 5.08 5.67
N THR A 321 -13.04 6.11 6.50
CA THR A 321 -14.11 7.07 6.76
C THR A 321 -13.63 8.47 6.44
N ILE A 322 -14.34 9.16 5.57
CA ILE A 322 -14.08 10.56 5.21
C ILE A 322 -15.11 11.42 5.93
N THR A 323 -14.65 12.34 6.76
CA THR A 323 -15.53 13.35 7.37
C THR A 323 -15.89 14.38 6.32
N ARG A 324 -17.17 14.74 6.24
CA ARG A 324 -17.70 15.67 5.22
C ARG A 324 -18.11 17.00 5.86
N ASP A 325 -17.57 18.08 5.33
CA ASP A 325 -18.12 19.43 5.54
C ASP A 325 -19.24 19.66 4.52
N ALA A 326 -20.50 19.51 4.96
CA ALA A 326 -21.67 19.63 4.10
C ALA A 326 -21.85 21.04 3.49
N THR A 327 -21.17 22.06 4.01
CA THR A 327 -21.21 23.43 3.48
C THR A 327 -20.31 23.64 2.27
N ARG A 328 -19.44 22.67 1.97
CA ARG A 328 -18.46 22.74 0.88
C ARG A 328 -18.76 21.67 -0.17
N PRO A 329 -18.76 22.01 -1.47
CA PRO A 329 -18.96 21.03 -2.53
C PRO A 329 -17.73 20.12 -2.68
N SER A 330 -17.98 18.86 -3.00
CA SER A 330 -16.96 17.88 -3.38
C SER A 330 -17.54 16.97 -4.45
N PRO A 331 -17.00 16.96 -5.68
CA PRO A 331 -17.52 16.11 -6.74
C PRO A 331 -17.58 14.63 -6.35
N LEU A 332 -16.56 14.12 -5.65
CA LEU A 332 -16.55 12.75 -5.16
C LEU A 332 -17.57 12.53 -4.04
N LEU A 333 -17.55 13.35 -2.97
CA LEU A 333 -18.47 13.11 -1.84
C LEU A 333 -19.93 13.34 -2.21
N ASP A 334 -20.22 14.25 -3.14
CA ASP A 334 -21.56 14.43 -3.71
C ASP A 334 -22.03 13.17 -4.44
N MET A 335 -21.12 12.50 -5.16
CA MET A 335 -21.41 11.26 -5.86
C MET A 335 -21.56 10.06 -4.91
N LEU A 336 -20.80 10.03 -3.81
CA LEU A 336 -20.92 9.01 -2.77
C LEU A 336 -22.18 9.19 -1.89
N ASP A 337 -23.00 10.22 -2.13
CA ASP A 337 -24.18 10.53 -1.32
C ASP A 337 -25.41 9.64 -1.61
N GLY A 338 -25.29 8.67 -2.52
CA GLY A 338 -26.38 7.78 -2.97
C GLY A 338 -26.96 6.82 -1.93
N GLY A 339 -26.36 6.73 -0.75
CA GLY A 339 -26.78 5.83 0.31
C GLY A 339 -26.21 4.42 0.12
N LEU A 340 -26.96 3.40 0.55
CA LEU A 340 -26.52 2.02 0.42
C LEU A 340 -26.59 1.56 -1.03
N ALA A 341 -25.47 1.06 -1.54
CA ALA A 341 -25.40 0.33 -2.79
C ALA A 341 -26.49 -0.76 -2.84
N PRO A 342 -27.21 -0.94 -3.96
CA PRO A 342 -28.07 -2.10 -4.12
C PRO A 342 -27.24 -3.37 -3.92
N THR A 343 -27.84 -4.41 -3.34
CA THR A 343 -27.17 -5.70 -3.09
C THR A 343 -26.90 -6.39 -4.43
N VAL A 344 -25.84 -5.99 -5.12
CA VAL A 344 -25.38 -6.61 -6.38
C VAL A 344 -24.41 -7.77 -6.08
N LEU A 345 -23.84 -7.78 -4.87
CA LEU A 345 -22.82 -8.73 -4.44
C LEU A 345 -23.33 -10.18 -4.35
N ASP A 346 -24.62 -10.39 -4.10
CA ASP A 346 -25.19 -11.75 -3.95
C ASP A 346 -25.20 -12.54 -5.26
N VAL A 347 -24.92 -11.88 -6.38
CA VAL A 347 -25.05 -12.44 -7.73
C VAL A 347 -23.74 -12.38 -8.54
N CYS A 348 -22.65 -11.96 -7.90
CA CYS A 348 -21.35 -11.86 -8.57
C CYS A 348 -20.78 -13.26 -8.83
N PRO A 349 -20.29 -13.53 -10.07
CA PRO A 349 -19.55 -14.76 -10.34
C PRO A 349 -18.45 -14.95 -9.31
N SER A 350 -18.33 -16.16 -8.76
CA SER A 350 -17.35 -16.50 -7.74
C SER A 350 -15.90 -16.33 -8.20
N ASP A 351 -15.70 -16.15 -9.50
CA ASP A 351 -14.40 -16.00 -10.12
C ASP A 351 -14.04 -14.54 -10.45
N LEU A 352 -14.77 -13.54 -9.94
CA LEU A 352 -14.30 -12.14 -9.99
C LEU A 352 -13.19 -11.91 -8.95
N ALA A 353 -12.19 -11.09 -9.31
CA ALA A 353 -11.12 -10.69 -8.39
C ALA A 353 -11.58 -9.59 -7.43
N ALA A 354 -12.41 -8.65 -7.92
CA ALA A 354 -13.00 -7.62 -7.08
C ALA A 354 -14.31 -7.10 -7.64
N VAL A 355 -15.18 -6.63 -6.74
CA VAL A 355 -16.42 -5.93 -7.07
C VAL A 355 -16.56 -4.70 -6.20
N CYS A 356 -16.78 -3.56 -6.83
CA CYS A 356 -17.07 -2.29 -6.18
C CYS A 356 -18.37 -1.71 -6.72
N THR A 357 -19.39 -1.58 -5.87
CA THR A 357 -20.67 -0.97 -6.25
C THR A 357 -20.86 0.37 -5.55
N LEU A 358 -21.20 1.38 -6.34
CA LEU A 358 -21.50 2.73 -5.90
C LEU A 358 -22.96 3.06 -6.20
N ALA A 359 -23.76 3.31 -5.16
CA ALA A 359 -25.06 3.96 -5.33
C ALA A 359 -24.87 5.44 -5.67
N LEU A 360 -25.60 5.91 -6.67
CA LEU A 360 -25.57 7.31 -7.08
C LEU A 360 -26.63 8.13 -6.32
N PRO A 361 -26.43 9.44 -6.10
CA PRO A 361 -27.43 10.29 -5.43
C PRO A 361 -28.79 10.23 -6.16
N LYS A 362 -29.87 10.29 -5.38
CA LYS A 362 -31.24 10.33 -5.93
C LYS A 362 -31.56 11.66 -6.61
N VAL A 363 -30.98 12.76 -6.13
CA VAL A 363 -31.21 14.12 -6.62
C VAL A 363 -29.99 14.58 -7.41
N GLN A 364 -30.21 15.23 -8.55
CA GLN A 364 -29.14 15.79 -9.41
C GLN A 364 -28.07 14.77 -9.84
N ARG A 365 -28.44 13.50 -9.94
CA ARG A 365 -27.56 12.38 -10.27
C ARG A 365 -26.66 12.62 -11.48
N ALA A 366 -27.25 13.02 -12.61
CA ALA A 366 -26.50 13.29 -13.84
C ALA A 366 -25.47 14.41 -13.64
N SER A 367 -25.86 15.49 -12.96
CA SER A 367 -24.95 16.59 -12.63
C SER A 367 -23.83 16.17 -11.67
N ALA A 368 -24.09 15.28 -10.71
CA ALA A 368 -23.05 14.73 -9.84
C ALA A 368 -22.03 13.89 -10.63
N CYS A 369 -22.51 13.02 -11.53
CA CYS A 369 -21.64 12.22 -12.40
C CYS A 369 -20.74 13.10 -13.28
N LEU A 370 -21.34 14.09 -13.95
CA LEU A 370 -20.60 14.96 -14.86
C LEU A 370 -19.61 15.86 -14.12
N ARG A 371 -19.97 16.42 -12.96
CA ARG A 371 -19.03 17.19 -12.13
C ARG A 371 -17.85 16.34 -11.66
N LEU A 372 -18.08 15.07 -11.32
CA LEU A 372 -17.00 14.14 -10.98
C LEU A 372 -16.11 13.87 -12.19
N ALA A 373 -16.69 13.57 -13.36
CA ALA A 373 -15.94 13.33 -14.59
C ALA A 373 -15.10 14.55 -15.00
N ASP A 374 -15.67 15.75 -14.94
CA ASP A 374 -14.97 17.01 -15.22
C ASP A 374 -13.82 17.24 -14.23
N ALA A 375 -14.04 17.00 -12.94
CA ALA A 375 -13.01 17.15 -11.92
C ALA A 375 -11.85 16.15 -12.09
N VAL A 376 -12.16 14.91 -12.52
CA VAL A 376 -11.14 13.90 -12.86
C VAL A 376 -10.34 14.32 -14.08
N ALA A 377 -11.00 14.72 -15.17
CA ALA A 377 -10.31 15.21 -16.38
C ALA A 377 -9.39 16.39 -16.06
N GLN A 378 -9.85 17.37 -15.27
CA GLN A 378 -9.02 18.49 -14.83
C GLN A 378 -7.86 18.03 -13.94
N ALA A 379 -8.06 17.02 -13.09
CA ALA A 379 -7.00 16.48 -12.24
C ALA A 379 -5.92 15.73 -13.04
N ASP A 380 -6.30 15.10 -14.15
CA ASP A 380 -5.39 14.48 -15.12
C ASP A 380 -4.69 15.52 -16.03
N GLY A 381 -5.00 16.81 -15.87
CA GLY A 381 -4.37 17.89 -16.60
C GLY A 381 -5.01 18.21 -17.94
N GLU A 382 -6.22 17.74 -18.20
CA GLU A 382 -6.97 18.12 -19.40
C GLU A 382 -7.30 19.62 -19.38
N VAL A 383 -6.79 20.33 -20.38
CA VAL A 383 -7.03 21.77 -20.59
C VAL A 383 -7.83 21.92 -21.88
N GLY A 384 -9.15 21.76 -21.80
CA GLY A 384 -10.00 21.78 -22.99
C GLY A 384 -11.46 21.52 -22.70
N LYS A 385 -12.14 20.97 -23.70
CA LYS A 385 -13.55 20.60 -23.64
C LYS A 385 -13.74 19.49 -22.60
N LEU A 386 -14.49 19.79 -21.54
CA LEU A 386 -14.71 18.84 -20.45
C LEU A 386 -15.78 17.80 -20.85
N PRO A 387 -15.87 16.65 -20.15
CA PRO A 387 -16.92 15.66 -20.36
C PRO A 387 -18.35 16.24 -20.39
N SER A 388 -18.65 17.21 -19.52
CA SER A 388 -19.96 17.88 -19.51
C SER A 388 -20.22 18.73 -20.76
N ASP A 389 -19.22 19.47 -21.24
CA ASP A 389 -19.29 20.24 -22.48
C ASP A 389 -19.44 19.32 -23.70
N TRP A 390 -18.72 18.20 -23.70
CA TRP A 390 -18.82 17.17 -24.73
C TRP A 390 -20.22 16.60 -24.80
N LEU A 391 -20.81 16.26 -23.66
CA LEU A 391 -22.16 15.72 -23.61
C LEU A 391 -23.18 16.75 -24.11
N ALA A 392 -23.08 18.01 -23.67
CA ALA A 392 -24.00 19.06 -24.09
C ALA A 392 -24.01 19.25 -25.61
N GLU A 393 -22.83 19.26 -26.25
CA GLU A 393 -22.74 19.34 -27.71
C GLU A 393 -23.31 18.08 -28.39
N PHE A 394 -23.04 16.89 -27.84
CA PHE A 394 -23.58 15.64 -28.35
C PHE A 394 -25.11 15.63 -28.32
N GLU A 395 -25.74 16.06 -27.22
CA GLU A 395 -27.20 16.14 -27.10
C GLU A 395 -27.77 17.17 -28.08
N GLN A 396 -27.10 18.31 -28.27
CA GLN A 396 -27.50 19.31 -29.23
C GLN A 396 -27.48 18.77 -30.68
N LYS A 397 -26.45 17.99 -31.02
CA LYS A 397 -26.24 17.40 -32.35
C LYS A 397 -27.20 16.24 -32.63
N THR A 398 -27.41 15.36 -31.65
CA THR A 398 -28.20 14.13 -31.83
C THR A 398 -29.67 14.28 -31.44
N LYS A 399 -30.03 15.37 -30.75
CA LYS A 399 -31.36 15.59 -30.17
C LYS A 399 -31.79 14.49 -29.19
N ARG A 400 -30.83 13.81 -28.55
CA ARG A 400 -31.08 12.77 -27.55
C ARG A 400 -30.77 13.32 -26.15
N PRO A 401 -31.71 13.28 -25.18
CA PRO A 401 -31.51 13.82 -23.84
C PRO A 401 -30.80 12.80 -22.93
N ILE A 402 -29.52 12.53 -23.19
CA ILE A 402 -28.71 11.57 -22.43
C ILE A 402 -28.56 11.97 -20.96
N ARG A 403 -28.32 13.24 -20.66
CA ARG A 403 -28.17 13.76 -19.31
C ARG A 403 -29.44 13.55 -18.49
N ASP A 404 -30.57 14.01 -19.02
CA ASP A 404 -31.83 14.08 -18.28
C ASP A 404 -32.65 12.77 -18.34
N GLN A 405 -32.39 11.88 -19.30
CA GLN A 405 -33.07 10.58 -19.41
C GLN A 405 -32.18 9.40 -18.99
N LEU A 406 -30.95 9.33 -19.50
CA LEU A 406 -30.08 8.17 -19.29
C LEU A 406 -29.27 8.29 -18.00
N LEU A 407 -28.44 9.32 -17.85
CA LEU A 407 -27.61 9.49 -16.66
C LEU A 407 -28.44 9.73 -15.40
N SER A 408 -29.56 10.45 -15.55
CA SER A 408 -30.50 10.68 -14.46
C SER A 408 -31.15 9.38 -13.95
N SER A 409 -31.18 8.29 -14.73
CA SER A 409 -31.84 7.03 -14.37
C SER A 409 -30.89 5.92 -13.89
N VAL A 410 -29.57 6.15 -13.89
CA VAL A 410 -28.57 5.19 -13.38
C VAL A 410 -28.52 5.20 -11.84
N ARG A 411 -29.31 4.40 -11.14
CA ARG A 411 -29.28 4.39 -9.67
C ARG A 411 -27.95 3.92 -9.04
N ALA A 412 -27.16 3.12 -9.73
CA ALA A 412 -25.87 2.64 -9.23
C ALA A 412 -24.92 2.25 -10.38
N ILE A 413 -23.63 2.24 -10.10
CA ILE A 413 -22.57 1.76 -10.98
C ILE A 413 -21.77 0.69 -10.24
N SER A 414 -21.54 -0.47 -10.85
CA SER A 414 -20.59 -1.45 -10.32
C SER A 414 -19.38 -1.61 -11.25
N LEU A 415 -18.19 -1.65 -10.68
CA LEU A 415 -16.97 -2.06 -11.34
C LEU A 415 -16.70 -3.52 -10.99
N LEU A 416 -16.64 -4.37 -12.00
CA LEU A 416 -16.35 -5.79 -11.88
C LEU A 416 -14.96 -6.04 -12.49
N LEU A 417 -14.05 -6.53 -11.65
CA LEU A 417 -12.66 -6.80 -12.03
C LEU A 417 -12.49 -8.33 -12.13
N PRO A 418 -12.61 -8.92 -13.33
CA PRO A 418 -12.32 -10.33 -13.50
C PRO A 418 -10.80 -10.55 -13.37
N PRO A 419 -10.35 -11.68 -12.82
CA PRO A 419 -8.94 -12.01 -12.66
C PRO A 419 -8.22 -12.25 -13.99
N LYS A 420 -8.98 -12.49 -15.06
CA LYS A 420 -8.47 -12.67 -16.41
C LYS A 420 -9.53 -12.27 -17.42
N GLN A 421 -9.09 -11.58 -18.48
CA GLN A 421 -9.91 -11.27 -19.64
C GLN A 421 -9.29 -11.92 -20.90
N GLU A 422 -10.12 -12.62 -21.66
CA GLU A 422 -9.74 -13.25 -22.94
C GLU A 422 -9.83 -12.22 -24.07
N LEU A 423 -8.85 -11.30 -24.09
CA LEU A 423 -8.80 -10.22 -25.08
C LEU A 423 -7.82 -10.55 -26.22
N PRO A 424 -8.09 -10.10 -27.46
CA PRO A 424 -7.10 -10.15 -28.52
C PRO A 424 -5.79 -9.43 -28.14
N PRO A 425 -4.64 -9.82 -28.72
CA PRO A 425 -3.38 -9.14 -28.45
C PRO A 425 -3.48 -7.63 -28.73
N LYS A 426 -2.87 -6.81 -27.86
CA LYS A 426 -2.86 -5.33 -27.91
C LYS A 426 -4.18 -4.63 -27.57
N VAL A 427 -5.22 -5.37 -27.21
CA VAL A 427 -6.44 -4.79 -26.64
C VAL A 427 -6.18 -4.46 -25.18
N GLU A 428 -6.36 -3.19 -24.82
CA GLU A 428 -6.25 -2.75 -23.43
C GLU A 428 -7.34 -3.40 -22.57
N VAL A 429 -6.94 -3.90 -21.40
CA VAL A 429 -7.84 -4.47 -20.41
C VAL A 429 -8.57 -3.34 -19.70
N ILE A 430 -9.90 -3.38 -19.71
CA ILE A 430 -10.74 -2.44 -18.94
C ILE A 430 -11.62 -3.23 -17.97
N PRO A 431 -11.95 -2.70 -16.78
CA PRO A 431 -12.94 -3.32 -15.90
C PRO A 431 -14.27 -3.49 -16.63
N LEU A 432 -15.04 -4.51 -16.26
CA LEU A 432 -16.44 -4.56 -16.67
C LEU A 432 -17.21 -3.54 -15.85
N ILE A 433 -18.10 -2.80 -16.52
CA ILE A 433 -18.91 -1.75 -15.91
C ILE A 433 -20.36 -2.22 -15.94
N ALA A 434 -20.99 -2.33 -14.78
CA ALA A 434 -22.42 -2.57 -14.64
C ALA A 434 -23.13 -1.25 -14.34
N LEU A 435 -24.05 -0.85 -15.23
CA LEU A 435 -24.93 0.29 -15.02
C LEU A 435 -26.29 -0.24 -14.55
N HIS A 436 -26.71 0.16 -13.35
CA HIS A 436 -27.99 -0.23 -12.78
C HIS A 436 -28.98 0.90 -12.95
N PHE A 437 -30.08 0.66 -13.64
CA PHE A 437 -31.12 1.63 -13.94
C PHE A 437 -32.32 1.50 -13.00
N GLU A 438 -33.16 2.53 -12.95
CA GLU A 438 -34.39 2.54 -12.16
C GLU A 438 -35.49 1.63 -12.73
N SER A 439 -35.52 1.42 -14.05
CA SER A 439 -36.52 0.61 -14.74
C SER A 439 -35.91 -0.15 -15.91
N GLU A 440 -36.62 -1.17 -16.41
CA GLU A 440 -36.20 -1.92 -17.59
C GLU A 440 -36.26 -1.07 -18.87
N ALA A 441 -37.25 -0.17 -18.97
CA ALA A 441 -37.37 0.77 -20.08
C ALA A 441 -36.15 1.70 -20.16
N ASN A 442 -35.69 2.21 -19.02
CA ASN A 442 -34.50 3.07 -18.98
C ASN A 442 -33.24 2.30 -19.40
N ALA A 443 -33.12 1.03 -19.01
CA ALA A 443 -32.03 0.17 -19.45
C ALA A 443 -32.12 -0.19 -20.95
N GLU A 444 -33.33 -0.34 -21.50
CA GLU A 444 -33.52 -0.56 -22.94
C GLU A 444 -33.14 0.67 -23.76
N ASP A 445 -33.60 1.85 -23.36
CA ASP A 445 -33.25 3.13 -23.96
C ASP A 445 -31.73 3.37 -23.93
N ALA A 446 -31.09 3.10 -22.79
CA ALA A 446 -29.65 3.21 -22.64
C ALA A 446 -28.92 2.23 -23.57
N ALA A 447 -29.36 0.97 -23.65
CA ALA A 447 -28.76 -0.02 -24.54
C ALA A 447 -28.85 0.41 -26.03
N ALA A 448 -29.95 1.06 -26.43
CA ALA A 448 -30.12 1.61 -27.77
C ALA A 448 -29.24 2.86 -28.03
N ALA A 449 -28.84 3.58 -26.99
CA ALA A 449 -27.99 4.77 -27.09
C ALA A 449 -26.49 4.46 -27.17
N ILE A 450 -26.02 3.34 -26.59
CA ILE A 450 -24.61 2.96 -26.53
C ILE A 450 -23.87 3.04 -27.88
N PRO A 451 -24.39 2.50 -29.01
CA PRO A 451 -23.67 2.56 -30.29
C PRO A 451 -23.46 4.00 -30.79
N ALA A 452 -24.42 4.90 -30.57
CA ALA A 452 -24.30 6.29 -30.96
C ALA A 452 -23.32 7.05 -30.06
N LEU A 453 -23.29 6.74 -28.76
CA LEU A 453 -22.33 7.30 -27.81
C LEU A 453 -20.89 6.92 -28.16
N ILE A 454 -20.63 5.63 -28.37
CA ILE A 454 -19.28 5.14 -28.74
C ILE A 454 -18.84 5.75 -30.08
N ALA A 455 -19.74 5.83 -31.06
CA ALA A 455 -19.40 6.42 -32.34
C ALA A 455 -19.05 7.91 -32.21
N ALA A 456 -19.77 8.67 -31.40
CA ALA A 456 -19.45 10.07 -31.18
C ALA A 456 -18.16 10.29 -30.39
N LEU A 457 -17.82 9.43 -29.43
CA LEU A 457 -16.52 9.49 -28.73
C LEU A 457 -15.34 9.29 -29.70
N ARG A 458 -15.60 8.74 -30.89
CA ARG A 458 -14.61 8.44 -31.93
C ARG A 458 -14.69 9.38 -33.13
N ASP A 459 -15.56 10.38 -33.10
CA ASP A 459 -15.93 11.18 -34.28
C ASP A 459 -16.29 10.30 -35.50
N ALA A 460 -16.92 9.15 -35.25
CA ALA A 460 -17.28 8.15 -36.24
C ALA A 460 -18.80 8.10 -36.49
N VAL A 461 -19.19 7.50 -37.61
CA VAL A 461 -20.60 7.21 -37.90
C VAL A 461 -21.05 6.03 -37.04
N PRO A 462 -22.23 6.11 -36.38
CA PRO A 462 -22.79 4.99 -35.63
C PRO A 462 -22.90 3.74 -36.50
N SER A 463 -22.14 2.70 -36.15
CA SER A 463 -22.27 1.39 -36.76
C SER A 463 -23.41 0.62 -36.10
N ARG A 464 -24.13 -0.18 -36.88
CA ARG A 464 -25.12 -1.11 -36.32
C ARG A 464 -24.37 -2.12 -35.45
N PRO A 465 -24.73 -2.30 -34.16
CA PRO A 465 -24.08 -3.30 -33.33
C PRO A 465 -24.28 -4.68 -33.95
N SER A 466 -23.22 -5.48 -33.95
CA SER A 466 -23.36 -6.91 -34.23
C SER A 466 -23.93 -7.59 -32.99
N THR A 467 -24.81 -8.56 -33.16
CA THR A 467 -25.43 -9.24 -32.02
C THR A 467 -25.28 -10.75 -32.16
N GLU A 468 -24.87 -11.39 -31.08
CA GLU A 468 -24.71 -12.83 -30.99
C GLU A 468 -25.21 -13.36 -29.65
N THR A 469 -25.46 -14.67 -29.57
CA THR A 469 -25.87 -15.33 -28.32
C THR A 469 -24.67 -16.07 -27.73
N VAL A 470 -24.24 -15.66 -26.53
CA VAL A 470 -23.13 -16.28 -25.80
C VAL A 470 -23.68 -16.83 -24.49
N SER A 471 -23.56 -18.15 -24.27
CA SER A 471 -24.10 -18.81 -23.07
C SER A 471 -25.58 -18.49 -22.79
N GLY A 472 -26.38 -18.35 -23.86
CA GLY A 472 -27.82 -18.01 -23.75
C GLY A 472 -28.13 -16.53 -23.53
N VAL A 473 -27.12 -15.66 -23.43
CA VAL A 473 -27.28 -14.20 -23.31
C VAL A 473 -27.03 -13.53 -24.65
N LYS A 474 -27.92 -12.60 -25.03
CA LYS A 474 -27.76 -11.77 -26.22
C LYS A 474 -26.73 -10.67 -25.95
N VAL A 475 -25.55 -10.78 -26.53
CA VAL A 475 -24.44 -9.82 -26.41
C VAL A 475 -24.35 -9.00 -27.69
N SER A 476 -24.33 -7.68 -27.54
CA SER A 476 -24.12 -6.72 -28.63
C SER A 476 -22.68 -6.22 -28.62
N SER A 477 -22.11 -6.03 -29.80
CA SER A 477 -20.72 -5.58 -29.96
C SER A 477 -20.65 -4.36 -30.88
N VAL A 478 -19.96 -3.32 -30.43
CA VAL A 478 -19.71 -2.08 -31.18
C VAL A 478 -18.21 -1.92 -31.34
N ALA A 479 -17.76 -1.52 -32.54
CA ALA A 479 -16.34 -1.24 -32.75
C ALA A 479 -15.91 -0.03 -31.91
N ASP A 480 -14.80 -0.16 -31.18
CA ASP A 480 -14.23 0.91 -30.34
C ASP A 480 -12.70 1.05 -30.56
N VAL A 481 -12.10 2.13 -30.06
CA VAL A 481 -10.65 2.38 -30.11
C VAL A 481 -9.96 1.42 -29.17
N GLY A 482 -9.14 0.51 -29.73
CA GLY A 482 -8.42 -0.48 -28.94
C GLY A 482 -9.13 -1.82 -28.80
N GLY A 483 -10.29 -2.02 -29.44
CA GLY A 483 -10.99 -3.31 -29.50
C GLY A 483 -12.51 -3.14 -29.60
N PRO A 484 -13.29 -4.21 -29.87
CA PRO A 484 -14.74 -4.14 -29.76
C PRO A 484 -15.17 -3.96 -28.30
N LEU A 485 -16.14 -3.08 -28.05
CA LEU A 485 -16.84 -2.99 -26.77
C LEU A 485 -18.11 -3.84 -26.83
N HIS A 486 -18.25 -4.76 -25.90
CA HIS A 486 -19.39 -5.64 -25.76
C HIS A 486 -20.32 -5.13 -24.67
N PHE A 487 -21.62 -5.29 -24.87
CA PHE A 487 -22.60 -5.03 -23.82
C PHE A 487 -23.78 -6.00 -23.89
N ALA A 488 -24.34 -6.31 -22.72
CA ALA A 488 -25.54 -7.12 -22.58
C ALA A 488 -26.44 -6.54 -21.50
N ARG A 489 -27.75 -6.55 -21.79
CA ARG A 489 -28.80 -6.10 -20.85
C ARG A 489 -29.38 -7.31 -20.14
N SER A 490 -29.59 -7.16 -18.83
CA SER A 490 -30.40 -8.08 -18.03
C SER A 490 -31.31 -7.27 -17.12
N GLN A 491 -32.62 -7.35 -17.36
CA GLN A 491 -33.64 -6.55 -16.66
C GLN A 491 -33.28 -5.05 -16.65
N THR A 492 -32.99 -4.52 -15.47
CA THR A 492 -32.63 -3.12 -15.17
C THR A 492 -31.12 -2.85 -15.22
N THR A 493 -30.29 -3.82 -15.58
CA THR A 493 -28.82 -3.68 -15.58
C THR A 493 -28.25 -3.85 -16.98
N ILE A 494 -27.26 -3.04 -17.32
CA ILE A 494 -26.42 -3.22 -18.51
C ILE A 494 -24.99 -3.51 -18.05
N ILE A 495 -24.39 -4.58 -18.54
CA ILE A 495 -22.98 -4.88 -18.36
C ILE A 495 -22.24 -4.48 -19.64
N LEU A 496 -21.13 -3.75 -19.49
CA LEU A 496 -20.22 -3.35 -20.57
C LEU A 496 -18.81 -3.88 -20.29
N GLY A 497 -18.07 -4.23 -21.32
CA GLY A 497 -16.67 -4.67 -21.20
C GLY A 497 -16.06 -5.10 -22.53
N ARG A 498 -14.75 -5.35 -22.55
CA ARG A 498 -14.03 -5.82 -23.75
C ARG A 498 -13.97 -7.34 -23.88
N ASP A 499 -14.20 -8.06 -22.79
CA ASP A 499 -14.31 -9.51 -22.83
C ASP A 499 -15.78 -9.91 -23.01
N ARG A 500 -16.09 -10.38 -24.22
CA ARG A 500 -17.42 -10.84 -24.60
C ARG A 500 -17.98 -11.93 -23.67
N ASN A 501 -17.16 -12.92 -23.32
CA ASN A 501 -17.58 -14.07 -22.51
C ASN A 501 -17.89 -13.59 -21.09
N ARG A 502 -17.07 -12.69 -20.54
CA ARG A 502 -17.28 -12.08 -19.23
C ARG A 502 -18.55 -11.23 -19.16
N VAL A 503 -18.81 -10.42 -20.20
CA VAL A 503 -20.05 -9.65 -20.30
C VAL A 503 -21.26 -10.59 -20.26
N ALA A 504 -21.24 -11.68 -21.04
CA ALA A 504 -22.32 -12.66 -21.05
C ALA A 504 -22.54 -13.33 -19.67
N VAL A 505 -21.48 -13.80 -19.02
CA VAL A 505 -21.54 -14.48 -17.71
C VAL A 505 -22.07 -13.54 -16.63
N CYS A 506 -21.53 -12.31 -16.54
CA CYS A 506 -21.98 -11.33 -15.56
C CYS A 506 -23.44 -10.90 -15.80
N SER A 507 -23.89 -10.83 -17.06
CA SER A 507 -25.29 -10.56 -17.38
C SER A 507 -26.21 -11.73 -17.05
N ALA A 508 -25.78 -12.99 -17.26
CA ALA A 508 -26.59 -14.18 -16.98
C ALA A 508 -26.85 -14.37 -15.47
N GLY A 509 -25.87 -14.04 -14.63
CA GLY A 509 -25.95 -14.21 -13.18
C GLY A 509 -27.13 -13.48 -12.56
N THR A 510 -27.40 -12.24 -13.01
CA THR A 510 -28.40 -11.32 -12.42
C THR A 510 -29.85 -11.84 -12.29
N GLY A 511 -30.18 -13.02 -12.84
CA GLY A 511 -31.50 -13.65 -12.73
C GLY A 511 -31.56 -15.04 -12.08
N LYS A 512 -30.45 -15.64 -11.63
CA LYS A 512 -30.43 -17.02 -11.08
C LYS A 512 -29.84 -17.11 -9.68
N ASN A 513 -30.55 -17.81 -8.79
CA ASN A 513 -30.02 -18.31 -7.51
C ASN A 513 -28.84 -19.27 -7.80
N LEU A 514 -27.62 -18.80 -7.55
CA LEU A 514 -26.36 -19.47 -7.90
C LEU A 514 -26.07 -20.79 -7.13
N ALA A 515 -26.94 -21.19 -6.20
CA ALA A 515 -26.72 -22.35 -5.33
C ALA A 515 -26.63 -23.71 -6.07
N THR A 516 -27.14 -23.83 -7.31
CA THR A 516 -27.21 -25.11 -8.03
C THR A 516 -26.10 -25.38 -9.06
N GLU A 517 -25.26 -24.40 -9.42
CA GLU A 517 -24.26 -24.59 -10.50
C GLU A 517 -22.86 -25.03 -10.00
N PHE A 518 -22.68 -25.20 -8.69
CA PHE A 518 -21.37 -25.49 -8.08
C PHE A 518 -21.03 -26.99 -7.93
N ALA A 519 -21.92 -27.89 -8.33
CA ALA A 519 -21.62 -29.32 -8.37
C ALA A 519 -20.92 -29.69 -9.70
N GLY A 520 -19.63 -29.37 -9.84
CA GLY A 520 -18.76 -30.18 -10.73
C GLY A 520 -17.90 -29.48 -11.80
N ARG A 521 -17.60 -28.19 -11.73
CA ARG A 521 -16.62 -27.57 -12.67
C ARG A 521 -15.22 -27.44 -12.06
N LYS A 522 -14.20 -27.85 -12.84
CA LYS A 522 -12.78 -27.56 -12.57
C LYS A 522 -12.53 -26.06 -12.68
N VAL A 523 -11.98 -25.48 -11.61
CA VAL A 523 -11.64 -24.06 -11.47
C VAL A 523 -10.49 -23.70 -12.42
N LEU A 524 -10.70 -22.68 -13.26
CA LEU A 524 -9.65 -22.09 -14.10
C LEU A 524 -8.80 -21.14 -13.27
N VAL A 525 -7.47 -21.29 -13.37
CA VAL A 525 -6.48 -20.50 -12.65
C VAL A 525 -6.38 -19.10 -13.31
N PRO A 526 -6.47 -18.00 -12.53
CA PRO A 526 -6.22 -16.62 -12.99
C PRO A 526 -4.93 -16.44 -13.78
N ASP A 527 -4.91 -15.45 -14.69
CA ASP A 527 -3.64 -14.76 -14.96
C ASP A 527 -3.37 -13.78 -13.83
N ALA A 528 -2.11 -13.48 -13.68
CA ALA A 528 -1.54 -13.26 -12.40
C ALA A 528 -1.18 -11.81 -12.08
N SER A 529 -1.37 -10.96 -13.10
CA SER A 529 -1.30 -9.51 -12.98
C SER A 529 -2.50 -9.00 -12.19
N THR A 530 -3.64 -9.69 -12.26
CA THR A 530 -4.90 -9.14 -11.74
C THR A 530 -5.20 -9.60 -10.30
N ALA A 531 -4.73 -10.78 -9.88
CA ALA A 531 -4.97 -11.29 -8.53
C ALA A 531 -4.09 -10.61 -7.46
N ALA A 532 -2.81 -10.35 -7.76
CA ALA A 532 -1.91 -9.62 -6.86
C ALA A 532 -2.27 -8.13 -6.74
N TYR A 533 -2.77 -7.51 -7.81
CA TYR A 533 -3.25 -6.12 -7.83
C TYR A 533 -4.61 -5.95 -7.14
N ALA A 534 -5.50 -6.94 -7.25
CA ALA A 534 -6.75 -6.91 -6.51
C ALA A 534 -6.47 -7.03 -5.01
N ALA A 535 -5.97 -8.16 -4.51
CA ALA A 535 -6.11 -8.60 -3.11
C ALA A 535 -5.50 -7.71 -2.00
N ILE A 536 -4.60 -6.77 -2.33
CA ILE A 536 -3.90 -5.96 -1.32
C ILE A 536 -4.22 -4.45 -1.45
N LEU A 537 -4.88 -3.99 -2.53
CA LEU A 537 -4.69 -2.61 -3.00
C LEU A 537 -5.91 -1.82 -3.59
N PRO A 538 -7.19 -1.91 -3.14
CA PRO A 538 -8.31 -1.46 -3.99
C PRO A 538 -8.77 -0.01 -3.85
N LEU A 539 -8.01 0.88 -3.20
CA LEU A 539 -8.25 2.34 -3.31
C LEU A 539 -6.99 3.14 -3.62
N GLY A 540 -5.80 2.61 -3.28
CA GLY A 540 -4.51 3.22 -3.62
C GLY A 540 -4.11 3.03 -5.08
N MET A 541 -4.60 1.99 -5.77
CA MET A 541 -4.18 1.68 -7.15
C MET A 541 -5.08 2.16 -8.28
N ALA A 542 -6.34 2.50 -8.02
CA ALA A 542 -7.09 3.33 -8.96
C ALA A 542 -6.42 4.71 -9.16
N LEU A 543 -5.53 5.09 -8.24
CA LEU A 543 -4.64 6.25 -8.33
C LEU A 543 -3.21 5.88 -8.80
N SER A 544 -2.84 4.60 -8.92
CA SER A 544 -1.48 4.17 -9.23
C SER A 544 -1.23 3.69 -10.66
N ASP A 545 -2.24 3.52 -11.51
CA ASP A 545 -1.98 3.24 -12.93
C ASP A 545 -1.30 4.42 -13.64
N GLN A 546 -1.32 5.63 -13.04
CA GLN A 546 -0.42 6.74 -13.40
C GLN A 546 0.93 6.74 -12.65
N TRP A 547 1.12 5.90 -11.63
CA TRP A 547 2.36 5.78 -10.83
C TRP A 547 3.29 4.63 -11.29
N GLY A 548 2.91 3.87 -12.31
CA GLY A 548 3.58 2.65 -12.79
C GLY A 548 4.86 2.82 -13.62
N ASN A 549 5.47 4.00 -13.70
CA ASN A 549 6.87 4.11 -14.13
C ASN A 549 7.75 4.04 -12.89
N GLY A 550 8.48 2.94 -12.70
CA GLY A 550 9.34 2.58 -11.55
C GLY A 550 10.49 3.55 -11.17
N LYS A 551 10.28 4.86 -11.26
CA LYS A 551 11.15 5.94 -10.84
C LYS A 551 10.88 6.41 -9.41
N LEU A 552 9.72 6.10 -8.81
CA LEU A 552 9.33 6.62 -7.49
C LEU A 552 10.10 5.96 -6.33
N LEU A 553 10.23 4.63 -6.31
CA LEU A 553 11.04 3.96 -5.27
C LEU A 553 12.54 4.35 -5.33
N ASN A 554 13.06 4.68 -6.52
CA ASN A 554 14.42 5.19 -6.70
C ASN A 554 14.58 6.70 -6.40
N ARG A 555 13.49 7.45 -6.20
CA ARG A 555 13.51 8.89 -5.88
C ARG A 555 13.26 9.19 -4.40
N PHE A 556 12.63 8.28 -3.66
CA PHE A 556 12.39 8.43 -2.22
C PHE A 556 13.52 7.88 -1.33
N VAL A 557 14.53 7.23 -1.91
CA VAL A 557 15.83 7.11 -1.25
C VAL A 557 16.46 8.50 -1.31
N PRO A 558 16.74 9.17 -0.17
CA PRO A 558 17.46 10.44 -0.22
C PRO A 558 18.75 10.21 -1.00
N ARG A 559 18.93 10.96 -2.10
CA ARG A 559 20.24 11.05 -2.75
C ARG A 559 21.19 11.60 -1.69
N SER A 560 21.97 10.73 -1.08
CA SER A 560 23.05 11.15 -0.20
C SER A 560 23.91 12.11 -1.01
N SER A 561 24.01 13.36 -0.57
CA SER A 561 24.92 14.37 -1.12
C SER A 561 26.39 14.08 -0.77
N GLY A 562 26.74 12.80 -0.62
CA GLY A 562 28.12 12.34 -0.61
C GLY A 562 28.75 12.54 -2.00
N PRO A 563 30.09 12.57 -2.08
CA PRO A 563 30.79 12.73 -3.35
C PRO A 563 30.28 11.69 -4.35
N GLU A 564 29.96 12.14 -5.57
CA GLU A 564 29.63 11.28 -6.71
C GLU A 564 30.67 10.16 -6.80
N LEU A 565 30.32 8.97 -6.32
CA LEU A 565 30.92 7.76 -6.85
C LEU A 565 30.44 7.71 -8.29
N LEU A 566 31.36 7.83 -9.25
CA LEU A 566 31.10 7.54 -10.65
C LEU A 566 30.52 6.12 -10.74
N ILE A 567 29.20 6.02 -10.86
CA ILE A 567 28.47 4.80 -11.23
C ILE A 567 28.30 4.79 -12.76
N ASP A 568 29.33 5.25 -13.50
CA ASP A 568 29.28 5.34 -14.96
C ASP A 568 29.55 3.99 -15.68
N ASN A 569 29.71 2.89 -14.92
CA ASN A 569 30.09 1.59 -15.48
C ASN A 569 29.17 0.43 -15.06
N LEU A 570 27.94 0.69 -14.60
CA LEU A 570 26.96 -0.39 -14.52
C LEU A 570 26.40 -0.63 -15.94
N PRO A 571 26.58 -1.84 -16.52
CA PRO A 571 26.05 -2.12 -17.84
C PRO A 571 24.51 -1.99 -17.82
N PRO A 572 23.85 -1.40 -18.85
CA PRO A 572 22.42 -1.06 -18.85
C PRO A 572 21.48 -2.21 -18.47
N ASN A 573 21.93 -3.44 -18.67
CA ASN A 573 21.30 -4.71 -18.33
C ASN A 573 21.21 -5.01 -16.82
N VAL A 574 21.92 -4.26 -15.95
CA VAL A 574 21.79 -4.38 -14.48
C VAL A 574 20.73 -3.41 -13.93
N LEU A 575 20.44 -2.31 -14.63
CA LEU A 575 19.36 -1.39 -14.28
C LEU A 575 17.99 -1.81 -14.85
N ASN A 576 17.99 -2.75 -15.80
CA ASN A 576 16.80 -3.41 -16.35
C ASN A 576 16.60 -4.81 -15.72
N GLN A 577 16.75 -4.94 -14.40
CA GLN A 577 16.35 -6.19 -13.75
C GLN A 577 14.85 -6.38 -13.97
N GLN A 578 14.50 -7.46 -14.66
CA GLN A 578 13.11 -7.91 -14.80
C GLN A 578 12.44 -7.95 -13.42
N PRO A 579 11.12 -7.69 -13.35
CA PRO A 579 10.41 -7.75 -12.08
C PRO A 579 10.73 -9.08 -11.40
N LEU A 580 11.02 -8.99 -10.08
CA LEU A 580 11.48 -10.14 -9.29
C LEU A 580 10.51 -11.31 -9.34
N TYR A 581 9.25 -11.06 -9.67
CA TYR A 581 8.31 -12.07 -10.10
C TYR A 581 7.75 -11.64 -11.44
N THR A 582 7.60 -12.60 -12.35
CA THR A 582 6.56 -12.42 -13.35
C THR A 582 5.25 -12.45 -12.60
N ASP A 583 4.31 -11.62 -13.03
CA ASP A 583 2.94 -11.69 -12.56
C ASP A 583 2.50 -13.15 -12.47
N GLN A 584 2.74 -13.95 -13.53
CA GLN A 584 2.40 -15.38 -13.64
C GLN A 584 2.83 -16.24 -12.45
N GLU A 585 4.02 -16.00 -11.92
CA GLU A 585 4.53 -16.71 -10.74
C GLU A 585 3.76 -16.35 -9.46
N LEU A 586 3.33 -15.09 -9.31
CA LEU A 586 2.57 -14.65 -8.13
C LEU A 586 1.21 -15.34 -8.08
N ALA A 587 0.40 -15.30 -9.14
CA ALA A 587 -0.91 -15.98 -9.05
C ALA A 587 -0.84 -17.50 -9.18
N ALA A 588 0.21 -18.07 -9.77
CA ALA A 588 0.47 -19.50 -9.63
C ALA A 588 0.70 -19.86 -8.15
N ALA A 589 1.42 -19.02 -7.40
CA ALA A 589 1.64 -19.21 -5.98
C ALA A 589 0.34 -19.01 -5.17
N PHE A 590 -0.37 -17.91 -5.38
CA PHE A 590 -1.55 -17.56 -4.58
C PHE A 590 -2.81 -18.36 -4.91
N GLY A 591 -2.91 -18.96 -6.10
CA GLY A 591 -4.17 -19.49 -6.61
C GLY A 591 -5.22 -18.39 -6.78
N PRO A 592 -6.51 -18.73 -6.95
CA PRO A 592 -7.58 -17.74 -6.92
C PRO A 592 -7.70 -17.15 -5.51
N LEU A 593 -7.29 -15.89 -5.36
CA LEU A 593 -7.54 -15.12 -4.15
C LEU A 593 -9.05 -14.88 -4.02
N PRO A 594 -9.58 -14.85 -2.79
CA PRO A 594 -10.98 -14.54 -2.60
C PRO A 594 -11.30 -13.15 -3.16
N PRO A 595 -12.53 -12.94 -3.67
CA PRO A 595 -12.93 -11.65 -4.20
C PRO A 595 -12.83 -10.58 -3.12
N LEU A 596 -12.31 -9.42 -3.49
CA LEU A 596 -12.45 -8.23 -2.67
C LEU A 596 -13.85 -7.64 -2.83
N THR A 597 -14.48 -7.41 -1.70
CA THR A 597 -15.78 -6.72 -1.65
C THR A 597 -15.57 -5.31 -1.13
N GLY A 598 -15.97 -4.32 -1.93
CA GLY A 598 -16.03 -2.91 -1.51
C GLY A 598 -17.47 -2.47 -1.26
N ARG A 599 -17.72 -1.77 -0.15
CA ARG A 599 -19.01 -1.18 0.20
C ARG A 599 -18.84 0.26 0.61
N VAL A 600 -19.62 1.16 0.02
CA VAL A 600 -19.75 2.55 0.48
C VAL A 600 -21.03 2.69 1.32
N THR A 601 -20.91 3.32 2.49
CA THR A 601 -22.00 3.59 3.42
C THR A 601 -21.96 5.06 3.83
N LYS A 602 -23.10 5.74 3.71
CA LYS A 602 -23.28 7.09 4.24
C LYS A 602 -23.60 7.01 5.72
N LEU A 603 -22.89 7.79 6.51
CA LEU A 603 -23.13 8.03 7.94
C LEU A 603 -23.43 9.52 8.14
N GLU A 604 -23.98 9.91 9.29
CA GLU A 604 -24.25 11.32 9.58
C GLU A 604 -22.93 12.13 9.56
N GLY A 605 -22.80 13.03 8.60
CA GLY A 605 -21.58 13.84 8.40
C GLY A 605 -20.33 13.07 7.93
N LYS A 606 -20.43 11.78 7.59
CA LYS A 606 -19.29 10.96 7.16
C LYS A 606 -19.65 10.03 5.99
N VAL A 607 -18.67 9.71 5.15
CA VAL A 607 -18.77 8.66 4.14
C VAL A 607 -17.78 7.56 4.48
N ALA A 608 -18.26 6.34 4.71
CA ALA A 608 -17.43 5.19 5.02
C ALA A 608 -17.32 4.26 3.80
N LEU A 609 -16.10 3.93 3.41
CA LEU A 609 -15.77 2.86 2.48
C LEU A 609 -15.22 1.69 3.29
N GLU A 610 -15.79 0.51 3.11
CA GLU A 610 -15.28 -0.73 3.68
C GLU A 610 -14.85 -1.66 2.55
N VAL A 611 -13.58 -2.08 2.57
CA VAL A 611 -13.01 -3.05 1.65
C VAL A 611 -12.65 -4.29 2.46
N ARG A 612 -13.17 -5.46 2.07
CA ARG A 612 -12.91 -6.72 2.75
C ARG A 612 -12.34 -7.76 1.80
N LEU A 613 -11.34 -8.50 2.28
CA LEU A 613 -10.81 -9.72 1.71
C LEU A 613 -11.24 -10.87 2.64
N ASP A 614 -12.22 -11.67 2.21
CA ASP A 614 -12.79 -12.75 3.04
C ASP A 614 -12.06 -14.07 2.76
N PHE A 615 -11.37 -14.61 3.75
CA PHE A 615 -10.61 -15.86 3.63
C PHE A 615 -11.45 -17.12 3.85
N ARG A 616 -12.78 -17.03 4.08
CA ARG A 616 -13.62 -18.23 4.27
C ARG A 616 -13.61 -19.17 3.07
N SER A 617 -13.41 -18.66 1.86
CA SER A 617 -13.39 -19.46 0.63
C SER A 617 -12.01 -20.02 0.26
N THR A 618 -10.92 -19.45 0.81
CA THR A 618 -9.54 -19.89 0.54
C THR A 618 -8.75 -19.90 1.84
N SER A 619 -8.27 -21.07 2.26
CA SER A 619 -7.48 -21.20 3.50
C SER A 619 -6.33 -20.18 3.54
N VAL A 620 -6.35 -19.26 4.52
CA VAL A 620 -5.29 -18.26 4.79
C VAL A 620 -3.89 -18.85 4.66
N GLN A 621 -3.73 -20.08 5.16
CA GLN A 621 -2.55 -20.89 5.04
C GLN A 621 -1.95 -20.92 3.63
N LYS A 622 -2.76 -21.15 2.59
CA LYS A 622 -2.29 -21.20 1.20
C LYS A 622 -1.71 -19.87 0.74
N VAL A 623 -2.31 -18.76 1.18
CA VAL A 623 -1.82 -17.40 0.87
C VAL A 623 -0.48 -17.17 1.55
N ILE A 624 -0.35 -17.53 2.83
CA ILE A 624 0.91 -17.42 3.57
C ILE A 624 2.00 -18.29 2.92
N ASP A 625 1.68 -19.54 2.62
CA ASP A 625 2.62 -20.49 2.02
C ASP A 625 3.07 -20.02 0.63
N ALA A 626 2.19 -19.36 -0.12
CA ALA A 626 2.49 -18.73 -1.41
C ALA A 626 3.42 -17.50 -1.30
N MET A 627 3.37 -16.76 -0.19
CA MET A 627 4.25 -15.60 0.04
C MET A 627 5.68 -16.00 0.38
N ILE A 628 5.91 -17.19 0.94
CA ILE A 628 7.24 -17.62 1.38
C ILE A 628 8.28 -17.58 0.23
N PRO A 629 8.03 -18.20 -0.95
CA PRO A 629 8.93 -18.05 -2.09
C PRO A 629 9.16 -16.58 -2.45
N VAL A 630 8.10 -15.76 -2.43
CA VAL A 630 8.14 -14.33 -2.78
C VAL A 630 9.13 -13.55 -1.93
N VAL A 631 9.05 -13.75 -0.61
CA VAL A 631 9.94 -13.12 0.36
C VAL A 631 11.39 -13.59 0.18
N GLU A 632 11.62 -14.87 -0.10
CA GLU A 632 12.95 -15.45 -0.31
C GLU A 632 13.65 -14.84 -1.54
N LYS A 633 12.95 -14.74 -2.67
CA LYS A 633 13.51 -14.14 -3.90
C LYS A 633 13.72 -12.64 -3.74
N TRP A 634 12.82 -11.95 -3.03
CA TRP A 634 12.99 -10.53 -2.71
C TRP A 634 14.25 -10.29 -1.86
N GLY A 635 14.45 -11.08 -0.79
CA GLY A 635 15.67 -11.01 0.02
C GLY A 635 16.93 -11.30 -0.80
N THR A 636 16.86 -12.26 -1.73
CA THR A 636 17.98 -12.61 -2.61
C THR A 636 18.39 -11.45 -3.52
N ALA A 637 17.42 -10.70 -4.04
CA ALA A 637 17.69 -9.56 -4.92
C ALA A 637 18.03 -8.26 -4.19
N ALA A 638 17.47 -8.07 -2.99
CA ALA A 638 17.79 -6.94 -2.14
C ALA A 638 19.19 -7.04 -1.53
N SER A 639 19.75 -8.26 -1.43
CA SER A 639 21.15 -8.45 -1.06
C SER A 639 22.02 -7.81 -2.14
N PRO A 640 22.76 -6.72 -1.85
CA PRO A 640 23.71 -6.17 -2.80
C PRO A 640 24.64 -7.32 -3.21
N ALA A 641 24.81 -7.50 -4.51
CA ALA A 641 25.73 -8.49 -5.06
C ALA A 641 27.15 -8.14 -4.59
N ASN A 642 27.52 -8.57 -3.38
CA ASN A 642 28.90 -8.65 -2.92
C ASN A 642 29.69 -9.70 -3.72
N GLY A 643 29.04 -10.36 -4.69
CA GLY A 643 29.69 -11.02 -5.81
C GLY A 643 30.36 -10.01 -6.72
N ARG A 644 31.60 -9.64 -6.38
CA ARG A 644 32.63 -9.36 -7.39
C ARG A 644 32.46 -10.40 -8.50
N PHE A 645 32.09 -9.95 -9.71
CA PHE A 645 32.19 -10.77 -10.89
C PHE A 645 33.65 -11.23 -11.01
N TYR A 646 33.90 -12.51 -10.76
CA TYR A 646 35.04 -13.17 -11.36
C TYR A 646 34.72 -13.20 -12.85
N LEU A 647 35.28 -12.25 -13.60
CA LEU A 647 35.52 -12.48 -15.01
C LEU A 647 36.51 -13.64 -15.07
N ASP A 648 35.99 -14.79 -15.50
CA ASP A 648 36.83 -15.86 -16.04
C ASP A 648 37.74 -15.26 -17.11
N ARG A 649 39.00 -15.71 -17.09
CA ARG A 649 40.02 -15.29 -18.06
C ARG A 649 39.71 -15.76 -19.46
#